data_AF-A0A2S9E6J2-F1
#
_entry.id   AF-A0A2S9E6J2-F1
#
_cell.length_a   1.000
_cell.length_b   1.000
_cell.length_c   1.000
_cell.angle_alpha   90.00
_cell.angle_beta   90.00
_cell.angle_gamma   90.00
#
_symmetry.space_group_name_H-M   'P 1'
#
loop_
_entity.id
_entity.type
_entity.pdbx_description
1 polymer ?
#
loop_
_entity_poly.entity_id
_entity_poly.type
_entity_poly.pdbx_seq_one_letter_code
_entity_poly.pdbx_strand_id
1 'polypeptide(L)'
;MTTYDSFTFRSIQLPSDAELLHSWIATEHARYWGMATASLDEVETEYRGLLELPNYEVLLGELRGEPRFLVELYDPSTSTLAGKYPYVRGDRGLHFLAPVPAGKVETGFTLHALGAAIRHAFAQPGIERVVVEPDVRNKAIQALNSRVGLQPLKEVTLDEPQGPKQALLSICTREDFERTTGISAGANHLSPARWERANRHVLAKALGEFSHERLLEPLPLGEDRYRVEKQGHRYEFTAQRYALNHWQISQSSVEHLIQAAEGWHGGDVDVLDFVTLFATELTLSEAQLPTYLEELNSTLGSHCYKQAHALHDSTQLAEATGSPAESFQRIESSMTEGHPCFVANNGRIGVGSSDYLRYAPETGSAIRLGWVAAHISQASFDSIDGLDYQSLLEQELGGEAKATLDRHLSRRLAGTELDPAQYIYLPVHPWQWENRLSTTFANDIARGQLIWLGYSADEYQAQQSIRTFFNVTSPRKHYVKTAMSILNMGFMRGLSADYMKVTPAINQWLYELFAADPVLASQPVALLREVAAVGYRNQQFEAATTPSAPQRKMLAALWRESPIDMLEPGETLATMASLLHVDAHGKSYAAALIRRSGLEPKVWLNQYLDAYLAPLVHCLAAYDLVFMPHGENIILVLRDGAVQRVLLKDLGEEIAVLSDRVELPETIRRVRTGGDPVLSIFTDVFDSFFRFLAPLLDAEDLLPEAEFWQVVAESLLNYREQHPDFADRFEALGLFADSFPLSCLNRLQLRNNQQMLDLSDQSGGLLYAGDLDNPLVQVVSPV
;
A
#
# COMPACT_ATOMS: atom_id res chain seq x y z
N MET A 1 43.73 11.94 -14.02
CA MET A 1 42.39 11.42 -14.37
C MET A 1 42.16 11.78 -15.82
N THR A 2 42.04 10.78 -16.69
CA THR A 2 41.61 11.00 -18.08
C THR A 2 40.12 11.33 -18.02
N THR A 3 39.74 12.56 -18.38
CA THR A 3 38.33 12.93 -18.56
C THR A 3 37.85 12.28 -19.85
N TYR A 4 37.10 11.19 -19.73
CA TYR A 4 36.35 10.65 -20.86
C TYR A 4 35.23 11.64 -21.20
N ASP A 5 35.03 11.91 -22.50
CA ASP A 5 33.80 12.56 -22.98
C ASP A 5 32.58 11.73 -22.53
N SER A 6 31.40 12.34 -22.44
CA SER A 6 30.18 11.60 -22.08
C SER A 6 29.89 10.50 -23.11
N PHE A 7 29.75 9.25 -22.67
CA PHE A 7 29.27 8.16 -23.51
C PHE A 7 27.83 8.42 -23.98
N THR A 8 27.52 8.06 -25.23
CA THR A 8 26.17 8.00 -25.78
C THR A 8 25.72 6.54 -25.92
N PHE A 9 24.41 6.31 -26.00
CA PHE A 9 23.83 4.97 -26.11
C PHE A 9 22.89 4.93 -27.31
N ARG A 10 22.98 3.87 -28.10
CA ARG A 10 22.00 3.56 -29.15
C ARG A 10 21.62 2.08 -29.09
N SER A 11 20.38 1.75 -29.45
CA SER A 11 19.99 0.37 -29.68
C SER A 11 20.82 -0.24 -30.82
N ILE A 12 21.10 -1.54 -30.71
CA ILE A 12 21.68 -2.28 -31.83
C ILE A 12 20.73 -2.29 -33.03
N GLN A 13 21.28 -2.41 -34.22
CA GLN A 13 20.56 -2.52 -35.48
C GLN A 13 21.00 -3.80 -36.19
N LEU A 14 20.10 -4.77 -36.30
CA LEU A 14 20.36 -6.01 -37.03
C LEU A 14 19.85 -5.90 -38.48
N PRO A 15 20.58 -6.44 -39.47
CA PRO A 15 21.80 -7.24 -39.32
C PRO A 15 23.11 -6.43 -39.23
N SER A 16 23.07 -5.10 -39.36
CA SER A 16 24.27 -4.25 -39.51
C SER A 16 25.29 -4.35 -38.37
N ASP A 17 24.85 -4.55 -37.13
CA ASP A 17 25.74 -4.68 -35.97
C ASP A 17 26.13 -6.15 -35.67
N ALA A 18 25.62 -7.14 -36.42
CA ALA A 18 25.83 -8.56 -36.10
C ALA A 18 27.33 -8.95 -36.12
N GLU A 19 28.07 -8.50 -37.12
CA GLU A 19 29.52 -8.77 -37.23
C GLU A 19 30.30 -8.17 -36.05
N LEU A 20 29.92 -6.96 -35.63
CA LEU A 20 30.52 -6.28 -34.49
C LEU A 20 30.24 -7.04 -33.19
N LEU A 21 28.98 -7.39 -32.95
CA LEU A 21 28.56 -8.16 -31.76
C LEU A 21 29.29 -9.51 -31.70
N HIS A 22 29.32 -10.25 -32.81
CA HIS A 22 30.05 -11.50 -32.90
C HIS A 22 31.54 -11.32 -32.58
N SER A 23 32.18 -10.26 -33.09
CA SER A 23 33.60 -9.97 -32.80
C SER A 23 33.90 -9.68 -31.32
N TRP A 24 32.90 -9.24 -30.54
CA TRP A 24 33.04 -8.96 -29.11
C TRP A 24 32.69 -10.17 -28.24
N ILE A 25 31.68 -10.93 -28.65
CA ILE A 25 31.03 -11.98 -27.85
C ILE A 25 31.67 -13.35 -28.07
N ALA A 26 31.97 -13.73 -29.32
CA ALA A 26 32.53 -15.04 -29.66
C ALA A 26 34.06 -15.08 -29.40
N THR A 27 34.46 -14.76 -28.16
CA THR A 27 35.87 -14.68 -27.74
C THR A 27 36.08 -15.30 -26.35
N GLU A 28 37.28 -15.80 -26.08
CA GLU A 28 37.65 -16.33 -24.74
C GLU A 28 37.59 -15.23 -23.66
N HIS A 29 37.82 -13.96 -24.03
CA HIS A 29 37.68 -12.82 -23.12
C HIS A 29 36.23 -12.68 -22.62
N ALA A 30 35.26 -12.89 -23.51
CA ALA A 30 33.83 -12.81 -23.23
C ALA A 30 33.22 -14.16 -22.80
N ARG A 31 34.03 -15.14 -22.37
CA ARG A 31 33.53 -16.50 -22.02
C ARG A 31 32.39 -16.54 -21.00
N TYR A 32 32.30 -15.56 -20.11
CA TYR A 32 31.21 -15.45 -19.12
C TYR A 32 29.90 -14.88 -19.71
N TRP A 33 29.89 -14.51 -20.99
CA TRP A 33 28.72 -14.12 -21.77
C TRP A 33 27.98 -15.33 -22.37
N GLY A 34 28.51 -16.54 -22.21
CA GLY A 34 27.83 -17.78 -22.61
C GLY A 34 27.88 -18.12 -24.11
N MET A 35 28.57 -17.35 -24.94
CA MET A 35 28.55 -17.51 -26.41
C MET A 35 29.95 -17.52 -27.05
N ALA A 36 30.99 -17.96 -26.33
CA ALA A 36 32.39 -17.88 -26.78
C ALA A 36 32.69 -18.61 -28.11
N THR A 37 31.87 -19.59 -28.49
CA THR A 37 32.01 -20.38 -29.72
C THR A 37 30.83 -20.22 -30.68
N ALA A 38 29.93 -19.27 -30.43
CA ALA A 38 28.78 -19.03 -31.29
C ALA A 38 29.23 -18.49 -32.66
N SER A 39 28.56 -18.95 -33.71
CA SER A 39 28.69 -18.42 -35.06
C SER A 39 28.00 -17.05 -35.19
N LEU A 40 28.32 -16.32 -36.27
CA LEU A 40 27.69 -15.04 -36.58
C LEU A 40 26.15 -15.16 -36.63
N ASP A 41 25.64 -16.20 -37.29
CA ASP A 41 24.20 -16.45 -37.44
C ASP A 41 23.53 -16.75 -36.10
N GLU A 42 24.21 -17.47 -35.20
CA GLU A 42 23.71 -17.74 -33.84
C GLU A 42 23.65 -16.46 -33.00
N VAL A 43 24.67 -15.58 -33.08
CA VAL A 43 24.67 -14.28 -32.42
C VAL A 43 23.53 -13.40 -32.96
N GLU A 44 23.36 -13.30 -34.28
CA GLU A 44 22.27 -12.51 -34.85
C GLU A 44 20.90 -13.04 -34.40
N THR A 45 20.72 -14.36 -34.41
CA THR A 45 19.45 -15.00 -34.03
C THR A 45 19.11 -14.73 -32.56
N GLU A 46 20.08 -14.88 -31.66
CA GLU A 46 19.90 -14.62 -30.22
C GLU A 46 19.48 -13.16 -29.99
N TYR A 47 20.22 -12.19 -30.52
CA TYR A 47 19.93 -10.78 -30.32
C TYR A 47 18.62 -10.34 -30.98
N ARG A 48 18.21 -10.99 -32.08
CA ARG A 48 16.88 -10.78 -32.67
C ARG A 48 15.78 -11.21 -31.70
N GLY A 49 15.94 -12.36 -31.06
CA GLY A 49 15.01 -12.84 -30.03
C GLY A 49 14.94 -11.91 -28.82
N LEU A 50 16.10 -11.40 -28.34
CA LEU A 50 16.13 -10.46 -27.23
C LEU A 50 15.40 -9.15 -27.55
N LEU A 51 15.51 -8.63 -28.77
CA LEU A 51 14.82 -7.40 -29.20
C LEU A 51 13.28 -7.57 -29.32
N GLU A 52 12.77 -8.80 -29.36
CA GLU A 52 11.33 -9.09 -29.35
C GLU A 52 10.76 -9.15 -27.93
N LEU A 53 11.61 -9.26 -26.90
CA LEU A 53 11.17 -9.31 -25.50
C LEU A 53 10.70 -7.93 -25.01
N PRO A 54 9.53 -7.84 -24.35
CA PRO A 54 9.06 -6.59 -23.77
C PRO A 54 10.05 -6.10 -22.70
N ASN A 55 10.30 -4.79 -22.69
CA ASN A 55 11.21 -4.14 -21.74
C ASN A 55 12.66 -4.67 -21.77
N TYR A 56 13.10 -5.35 -22.83
CA TYR A 56 14.51 -5.72 -23.02
C TYR A 56 15.18 -4.70 -23.96
N GLU A 57 16.34 -4.19 -23.57
CA GLU A 57 17.12 -3.23 -24.35
C GLU A 57 18.53 -3.77 -24.57
N VAL A 58 19.00 -3.77 -25.81
CA VAL A 58 20.38 -4.08 -26.15
C VAL A 58 21.02 -2.84 -26.76
N LEU A 59 22.01 -2.29 -26.07
CA LEU A 59 22.57 -0.97 -26.33
C LEU A 59 24.07 -1.03 -26.59
N LEU A 60 24.52 -0.32 -27.61
CA LEU A 60 25.93 -0.01 -27.81
C LEU A 60 26.27 1.31 -27.12
N GLY A 61 27.25 1.26 -26.23
CA GLY A 61 27.86 2.42 -25.61
C GLY A 61 28.94 3.00 -26.51
N GLU A 62 28.74 4.23 -26.96
CA GLU A 62 29.61 4.89 -27.93
C GLU A 62 30.46 5.99 -27.29
N LEU A 63 31.72 6.09 -27.71
CA LEU A 63 32.60 7.20 -27.37
C LEU A 63 32.96 7.92 -28.66
N ARG A 64 32.49 9.16 -28.81
CA ARG A 64 32.66 9.98 -30.04
C ARG A 64 32.05 9.32 -31.29
N GLY A 65 30.90 8.65 -31.12
CA GLY A 65 30.17 7.99 -32.21
C GLY A 65 30.69 6.60 -32.60
N GLU A 66 31.75 6.12 -31.94
CA GLU A 66 32.30 4.77 -32.17
C GLU A 66 31.82 3.82 -31.07
N PRO A 67 31.23 2.65 -31.39
CA PRO A 67 30.87 1.63 -30.40
C PRO A 67 32.09 1.14 -29.62
N ARG A 68 31.98 1.11 -28.28
CA ARG A 68 33.09 0.74 -27.39
C ARG A 68 32.75 -0.36 -26.38
N PHE A 69 31.48 -0.55 -26.04
CA PHE A 69 31.00 -1.58 -25.13
C PHE A 69 29.53 -1.90 -25.40
N LEU A 70 29.06 -3.03 -24.87
CA LEU A 70 27.69 -3.51 -25.00
C LEU A 70 27.02 -3.53 -23.62
N VAL A 71 25.75 -3.14 -23.58
CA VAL A 71 24.89 -3.16 -22.39
C VAL A 71 23.60 -3.87 -22.75
N GLU A 72 23.13 -4.75 -21.88
CA GLU A 72 21.77 -5.28 -21.92
C GLU A 72 21.04 -4.84 -20.67
N LEU A 73 19.83 -4.29 -20.83
CA LEU A 73 18.96 -3.93 -19.73
C LEU A 73 17.66 -4.72 -19.84
N TYR A 74 17.21 -5.33 -18.75
CA TYR A 74 16.05 -6.21 -18.77
C TYR A 74 15.23 -6.10 -17.48
N ASP A 75 14.02 -6.65 -17.49
CA ASP A 75 13.16 -6.75 -16.31
C ASP A 75 13.47 -8.05 -15.53
N PRO A 76 14.04 -7.97 -14.31
CA PRO A 76 14.37 -9.17 -13.54
C PRO A 76 13.15 -10.02 -13.15
N SER A 77 11.94 -9.44 -13.14
CA SER A 77 10.73 -10.16 -12.76
C SER A 77 10.27 -11.17 -13.82
N THR A 78 10.74 -11.03 -15.06
CA THR A 78 10.42 -11.92 -16.19
C THR A 78 11.64 -12.68 -16.73
N SER A 79 12.80 -12.55 -16.07
CA SER A 79 14.05 -13.24 -16.45
C SER A 79 14.32 -14.48 -15.60
N THR A 80 15.49 -15.11 -15.78
CA THR A 80 15.96 -16.23 -14.93
C THR A 80 16.16 -15.84 -13.46
N LEU A 81 16.13 -14.54 -13.13
CA LEU A 81 16.12 -14.01 -11.76
C LEU A 81 14.74 -14.02 -11.09
N ALA A 82 13.65 -14.27 -11.83
CA ALA A 82 12.31 -14.32 -11.28
C ALA A 82 12.22 -15.29 -10.09
N GLY A 83 11.74 -14.79 -8.95
CA GLY A 83 11.65 -15.56 -7.70
C GLY A 83 12.99 -15.92 -7.03
N LYS A 84 14.14 -15.48 -7.56
CA LYS A 84 15.45 -15.74 -6.95
C LYS A 84 15.81 -14.74 -5.86
N TYR A 85 15.15 -13.58 -5.80
CA TYR A 85 15.38 -12.55 -4.79
C TYR A 85 14.13 -11.68 -4.55
N PRO A 86 14.07 -10.88 -3.47
CA PRO A 86 12.98 -9.94 -3.21
C PRO A 86 13.00 -8.79 -4.22
N TYR A 87 12.27 -8.99 -5.31
CA TYR A 87 12.05 -7.99 -6.34
C TYR A 87 11.35 -6.76 -5.73
N VAL A 88 11.75 -5.59 -6.20
CA VAL A 88 11.09 -4.30 -5.90
C VAL A 88 10.70 -3.68 -7.22
N ARG A 89 9.49 -3.12 -7.31
CA ARG A 89 9.04 -2.41 -8.51
C ARG A 89 10.02 -1.28 -8.83
N GLY A 90 10.62 -1.34 -10.02
CA GLY A 90 11.70 -0.45 -10.44
C GLY A 90 13.10 -1.07 -10.39
N ASP A 91 13.24 -2.36 -10.15
CA ASP A 91 14.49 -3.07 -10.42
C ASP A 91 14.77 -3.17 -11.92
N ARG A 92 16.02 -2.91 -12.31
CA ARG A 92 16.51 -3.10 -13.67
C ARG A 92 17.70 -4.05 -13.69
N GLY A 93 17.60 -5.15 -14.43
CA GLY A 93 18.73 -6.03 -14.70
C GLY A 93 19.74 -5.36 -15.62
N LEU A 94 21.03 -5.64 -15.44
CA LEU A 94 22.10 -5.10 -16.28
C LEU A 94 23.17 -6.14 -16.59
N HIS A 95 23.39 -6.42 -17.87
CA HIS A 95 24.60 -7.06 -18.37
C HIS A 95 25.51 -6.03 -19.02
N PHE A 96 26.82 -6.20 -18.85
CA PHE A 96 27.84 -5.29 -19.36
C PHE A 96 29.03 -6.04 -19.93
N LEU A 97 29.37 -5.76 -21.19
CA LEU A 97 30.53 -6.31 -21.87
C LEU A 97 31.42 -5.19 -22.42
N ALA A 98 32.66 -5.14 -21.93
CA ALA A 98 33.72 -4.36 -22.57
C ALA A 98 34.62 -5.32 -23.38
N PRO A 99 34.69 -5.17 -24.72
CA PRO A 99 35.51 -6.03 -25.57
C PRO A 99 37.01 -5.81 -25.33
N VAL A 100 37.84 -6.73 -25.84
CA VAL A 100 39.29 -6.55 -25.86
C VAL A 100 39.60 -5.31 -26.72
N PRO A 101 40.37 -4.33 -26.22
CA PRO A 101 40.68 -3.14 -27.00
C PRO A 101 41.52 -3.51 -28.22
N ALA A 102 41.13 -3.03 -29.41
CA ALA A 102 41.88 -3.20 -30.66
C ALA A 102 43.23 -2.44 -30.68
N GLY A 103 43.54 -1.66 -29.63
CA GLY A 103 44.71 -0.80 -29.52
C GLY A 103 45.22 -0.64 -28.09
N LYS A 104 45.74 0.54 -27.75
CA LYS A 104 46.32 0.79 -26.42
C LYS A 104 45.25 0.71 -25.33
N VAL A 105 45.53 -0.05 -24.27
CA VAL A 105 44.67 -0.14 -23.09
C VAL A 105 44.52 1.24 -22.45
N GLU A 106 43.28 1.72 -22.37
CA GLU A 106 42.92 2.97 -21.72
C GLU A 106 42.65 2.72 -20.23
N THR A 107 43.56 3.16 -19.36
CA THR A 107 43.44 2.94 -17.92
C THR A 107 42.13 3.52 -17.38
N GLY A 108 41.35 2.68 -16.72
CA GLY A 108 40.08 3.07 -16.10
C GLY A 108 38.88 3.11 -17.05
N PHE A 109 39.06 2.84 -18.36
CA PHE A 109 37.97 2.89 -19.35
C PHE A 109 36.75 2.06 -18.91
N THR A 110 36.95 0.78 -18.59
CA THR A 110 35.86 -0.15 -18.22
C THR A 110 35.06 0.34 -17.01
N LEU A 111 35.72 0.96 -16.03
CA LEU A 111 35.03 1.51 -14.87
C LEU A 111 34.14 2.70 -15.25
N HIS A 112 34.64 3.61 -16.10
CA HIS A 112 33.86 4.76 -16.56
C HIS A 112 32.70 4.31 -17.45
N ALA A 113 32.91 3.32 -18.31
CA ALA A 113 31.88 2.72 -19.15
C ALA A 113 30.79 2.04 -18.31
N LEU A 114 31.16 1.25 -17.30
CA LEU A 114 30.21 0.62 -16.37
C LEU A 114 29.43 1.67 -15.57
N GLY A 115 30.11 2.71 -15.08
CA GLY A 115 29.46 3.83 -14.39
C GLY A 115 28.47 4.56 -15.30
N ALA A 116 28.79 4.75 -16.58
CA ALA A 116 27.89 5.33 -17.56
C ALA A 116 26.69 4.42 -17.87
N ALA A 117 26.88 3.10 -17.95
CA ALA A 117 25.80 2.13 -18.16
C ALA A 117 24.81 2.11 -17.00
N ILE A 118 25.30 2.09 -15.75
CA ILE A 118 24.45 2.17 -14.56
C ILE A 118 23.71 3.52 -14.50
N ARG A 119 24.41 4.64 -14.80
CA ARG A 119 23.77 5.95 -14.90
C ARG A 119 22.69 5.98 -15.98
N HIS A 120 22.90 5.32 -17.11
CA HIS A 120 21.91 5.22 -18.18
C HIS A 120 20.67 4.45 -17.72
N ALA A 121 20.84 3.33 -17.00
CA ALA A 121 19.72 2.61 -16.40
C ALA A 121 18.92 3.49 -15.42
N PHE A 122 19.61 4.25 -14.56
CA PHE A 122 18.96 5.18 -13.63
C PHE A 122 18.39 6.45 -14.27
N ALA A 123 18.70 6.74 -15.53
CA ALA A 123 18.11 7.88 -16.23
C ALA A 123 16.59 7.69 -16.45
N GLN A 124 16.13 6.44 -16.46
CA GLN A 124 14.70 6.11 -16.43
C GLN A 124 14.15 6.36 -15.01
N PRO A 125 13.17 7.26 -14.83
CA PRO A 125 12.76 7.67 -13.48
C PRO A 125 12.11 6.58 -12.63
N GLY A 126 11.50 5.58 -13.25
CA GLY A 126 10.91 4.43 -12.58
C GLY A 126 11.93 3.35 -12.20
N ILE A 127 13.24 3.57 -12.43
CA ILE A 127 14.28 2.64 -11.99
C ILE A 127 14.85 3.11 -10.66
N GLU A 128 14.78 2.24 -9.65
CA GLU A 128 15.22 2.53 -8.29
C GLU A 128 16.45 1.73 -7.88
N ARG A 129 16.64 0.55 -8.47
CA ARG A 129 17.81 -0.31 -8.23
C ARG A 129 18.28 -0.95 -9.54
N VAL A 130 19.60 -1.10 -9.68
CA VAL A 130 20.22 -1.91 -10.74
C VAL A 130 20.68 -3.24 -10.14
N VAL A 131 20.33 -4.33 -10.80
CA VAL A 131 20.59 -5.70 -10.39
C VAL A 131 21.53 -6.35 -11.41
N VAL A 132 22.55 -7.07 -10.91
CA VAL A 132 23.50 -7.81 -11.75
C VAL A 132 23.81 -9.16 -11.14
N GLU A 133 24.15 -10.13 -11.98
CA GLU A 133 24.35 -11.53 -11.63
C GLU A 133 25.58 -12.14 -12.33
N PRO A 134 26.78 -11.54 -12.17
CA PRO A 134 27.99 -12.09 -12.78
C PRO A 134 28.30 -13.48 -12.22
N ASP A 135 28.92 -14.33 -13.04
CA ASP A 135 29.45 -15.62 -12.60
C ASP A 135 30.38 -15.44 -11.38
N VAL A 136 30.24 -16.30 -10.36
CA VAL A 136 31.03 -16.25 -9.12
C VAL A 136 32.54 -16.32 -9.36
N ARG A 137 32.97 -16.89 -10.49
CA ARG A 137 34.38 -17.00 -10.94
C ARG A 137 34.88 -15.73 -11.62
N ASN A 138 34.01 -14.83 -12.08
CA ASN A 138 34.40 -13.57 -12.69
C ASN A 138 34.78 -12.52 -11.62
N LYS A 139 35.94 -12.71 -10.98
CA LYS A 139 36.41 -11.81 -9.92
C LYS A 139 36.74 -10.40 -10.43
N ALA A 140 37.07 -10.26 -11.72
CA ALA A 140 37.38 -8.96 -12.32
C ALA A 140 36.15 -8.06 -12.39
N ILE A 141 35.00 -8.56 -12.88
CA ILE A 141 33.77 -7.76 -12.90
C ILE A 141 33.24 -7.50 -11.49
N GLN A 142 33.35 -8.46 -10.56
CA GLN A 142 32.96 -8.25 -9.16
C GLN A 142 33.72 -7.07 -8.51
N ALA A 143 35.03 -6.95 -8.78
CA ALA A 143 35.83 -5.83 -8.30
C ALA A 143 35.50 -4.50 -8.99
N LEU A 144 35.00 -4.52 -10.23
CA LEU A 144 34.48 -3.32 -10.90
C LEU A 144 33.12 -2.91 -10.34
N ASN A 145 32.22 -3.88 -10.15
CA ASN A 145 30.89 -3.71 -9.59
C ASN A 145 30.95 -3.02 -8.22
N SER A 146 31.81 -3.48 -7.32
CA SER A 146 31.96 -2.84 -6.00
C SER A 146 32.43 -1.37 -6.08
N ARG A 147 33.14 -0.98 -7.14
CA ARG A 147 33.63 0.39 -7.35
C ARG A 147 32.58 1.33 -7.97
N VAL A 148 31.43 0.81 -8.33
CA VAL A 148 30.27 1.58 -8.82
C VAL A 148 29.05 1.43 -7.91
N GLY A 149 29.25 0.96 -6.67
CA GLY A 149 28.22 0.90 -5.64
C GLY A 149 27.44 -0.41 -5.55
N LEU A 150 27.63 -1.36 -6.47
CA LEU A 150 26.97 -2.67 -6.41
C LEU A 150 27.42 -3.44 -5.16
N GLN A 151 26.45 -3.80 -4.32
CA GLN A 151 26.64 -4.60 -3.11
C GLN A 151 26.21 -6.06 -3.36
N PRO A 152 27.05 -7.06 -3.04
CA PRO A 152 26.66 -8.46 -3.12
C PRO A 152 25.48 -8.78 -2.20
N LEU A 153 24.46 -9.44 -2.73
CA LEU A 153 23.29 -9.92 -1.99
C LEU A 153 23.44 -11.39 -1.57
N LYS A 154 23.56 -12.28 -2.55
CA LYS A 154 23.76 -13.73 -2.33
C LYS A 154 24.21 -14.45 -3.60
N GLU A 155 24.73 -15.66 -3.46
CA GLU A 155 24.92 -16.56 -4.60
C GLU A 155 23.60 -17.22 -4.99
N VAL A 156 23.35 -17.33 -6.30
CA VAL A 156 22.17 -17.98 -6.87
C VAL A 156 22.59 -18.90 -8.02
N THR A 157 21.87 -20.01 -8.16
CA THR A 157 22.00 -20.88 -9.34
C THR A 157 20.94 -20.49 -10.37
N LEU A 158 21.40 -20.17 -11.56
CA LEU A 158 20.57 -19.77 -12.71
C LEU A 158 20.67 -20.86 -13.78
N ASP A 159 19.52 -21.30 -14.26
CA ASP A 159 19.43 -22.26 -15.36
C ASP A 159 19.54 -21.48 -16.68
N GLU A 160 20.72 -21.53 -17.30
CA GLU A 160 20.97 -20.91 -18.61
C GLU A 160 21.03 -22.01 -19.70
N PRO A 161 20.77 -21.68 -20.98
CA PRO A 161 20.81 -22.65 -22.08
C PRO A 161 22.11 -23.44 -22.19
N GLN A 162 23.23 -22.86 -21.75
CA GLN A 162 24.57 -23.47 -21.77
C GLN A 162 24.89 -24.29 -20.51
N GLY A 163 23.96 -24.38 -19.57
CA GLY A 163 24.10 -25.08 -18.30
C GLY A 163 23.95 -24.16 -17.08
N PRO A 164 23.93 -24.73 -15.87
CA PRO A 164 23.72 -23.96 -14.66
C PRO A 164 24.89 -23.01 -14.39
N LYS A 165 24.59 -21.72 -14.22
CA LYS A 165 25.53 -20.69 -13.80
C LYS A 165 25.39 -20.44 -12.31
N GLN A 166 26.52 -20.46 -11.61
CA GLN A 166 26.60 -19.92 -10.25
C GLN A 166 26.90 -18.44 -10.35
N ALA A 167 25.93 -17.60 -9.99
CA ALA A 167 25.99 -16.15 -10.09
C ALA A 167 26.03 -15.49 -8.71
N LEU A 168 26.81 -14.41 -8.58
CA LEU A 168 26.80 -13.56 -7.40
C LEU A 168 25.83 -12.38 -7.64
N LEU A 169 24.58 -12.56 -7.23
CA LEU A 169 23.56 -11.52 -7.34
C LEU A 169 23.97 -10.31 -6.51
N SER A 170 24.00 -9.13 -7.13
CA SER A 170 24.39 -7.86 -6.51
C SER A 170 23.40 -6.76 -6.89
N ILE A 171 23.18 -5.82 -5.97
CA ILE A 171 22.22 -4.72 -6.13
C ILE A 171 22.93 -3.39 -5.91
N CYS A 172 22.61 -2.40 -6.74
CA CYS A 172 23.04 -1.02 -6.58
C CYS A 172 21.81 -0.13 -6.46
N THR A 173 21.70 0.61 -5.36
CA THR A 173 20.71 1.68 -5.26
C THR A 173 21.26 2.97 -5.88
N ARG A 174 20.37 3.93 -6.16
CA ARG A 174 20.78 5.29 -6.56
C ARG A 174 21.78 5.89 -5.56
N GLU A 175 21.48 5.78 -4.26
CA GLU A 175 22.33 6.31 -3.19
C GLU A 175 23.71 5.64 -3.16
N ASP A 176 23.76 4.31 -3.27
CA ASP A 176 25.03 3.58 -3.27
C ASP A 176 25.90 3.97 -4.48
N PHE A 177 25.27 4.14 -5.65
CA PHE A 177 25.95 4.59 -6.87
C PHE A 177 26.52 5.99 -6.70
N GLU A 178 25.71 6.96 -6.27
CA GLU A 178 26.10 8.36 -6.11
C GLU A 178 27.18 8.51 -5.03
N ARG A 179 27.01 7.85 -3.88
CA ARG A 179 27.97 7.88 -2.77
C ARG A 179 29.31 7.28 -3.16
N THR A 180 29.32 6.21 -3.96
CA THR A 180 30.54 5.50 -4.36
C THR A 180 31.27 6.20 -5.51
N THR A 181 30.54 6.75 -6.47
CA THR A 181 31.11 7.28 -7.72
C THR A 181 31.22 8.80 -7.75
N GLY A 182 30.43 9.52 -6.93
CA GLY A 182 30.24 10.97 -7.03
C GLY A 182 29.47 11.41 -8.28
N ILE A 183 28.96 10.48 -9.09
CA ILE A 183 28.18 10.75 -10.30
C ILE A 183 26.71 10.73 -9.91
N SER A 184 25.96 11.80 -10.22
CA SER A 184 24.51 11.79 -10.02
C SER A 184 23.82 10.74 -10.90
N ALA A 185 22.91 9.97 -10.30
CA ALA A 185 22.10 8.96 -10.95
C ALA A 185 21.02 9.57 -11.88
N GLY A 186 20.86 10.89 -11.91
CA GLY A 186 19.83 11.57 -12.69
C GLY A 186 18.49 11.67 -11.93
N ALA A 187 17.41 12.00 -12.65
CA ALA A 187 16.10 12.21 -12.06
C ALA A 187 15.56 10.91 -11.43
N ASN A 188 15.18 10.97 -10.15
CA ASN A 188 14.40 9.93 -9.48
C ASN A 188 12.90 10.12 -9.76
N HIS A 189 12.02 9.42 -9.04
CA HIS A 189 10.58 9.64 -9.15
C HIS A 189 10.17 11.09 -8.84
N LEU A 190 10.98 11.89 -8.13
CA LEU A 190 10.76 13.33 -7.96
C LEU A 190 11.31 14.11 -9.17
N SER A 191 10.41 14.63 -10.00
CA SER A 191 10.74 15.60 -11.04
C SER A 191 9.79 16.78 -10.99
N PRO A 192 10.19 17.97 -11.47
CA PRO A 192 9.30 19.14 -11.49
C PRO A 192 7.93 18.85 -12.12
N ALA A 193 7.89 18.10 -13.22
CA ALA A 193 6.63 17.76 -13.89
C ALA A 193 5.74 16.79 -13.08
N ARG A 194 6.31 15.77 -12.43
CA ARG A 194 5.52 14.86 -11.58
C ARG A 194 5.09 15.54 -10.28
N TRP A 195 5.94 16.40 -9.74
CA TRP A 195 5.65 17.21 -8.56
C TRP A 195 4.51 18.20 -8.81
N GLU A 196 4.53 18.89 -9.96
CA GLU A 196 3.44 19.78 -10.38
C GLU A 196 2.11 19.01 -10.52
N ARG A 197 2.13 17.85 -11.20
CA ARG A 197 0.93 16.99 -11.32
C ARG A 197 0.43 16.50 -9.96
N ALA A 198 1.33 16.10 -9.06
CA ALA A 198 1.00 15.71 -7.71
C ALA A 198 0.36 16.87 -6.93
N ASN A 199 0.93 18.08 -7.02
CA ASN A 199 0.39 19.26 -6.37
C ASN A 199 -1.00 19.62 -6.90
N ARG A 200 -1.22 19.60 -8.23
CA ARG A 200 -2.55 19.84 -8.80
C ARG A 200 -3.57 18.83 -8.31
N HIS A 201 -3.21 17.55 -8.27
CA HIS A 201 -4.08 16.50 -7.78
C HIS A 201 -4.42 16.69 -6.28
N VAL A 202 -3.42 16.85 -5.42
CA VAL A 202 -3.62 17.01 -3.97
C VAL A 202 -4.32 18.33 -3.65
N LEU A 203 -4.04 19.41 -4.39
CA LEU A 203 -4.75 20.68 -4.20
C LEU A 203 -6.21 20.60 -4.67
N ALA A 204 -6.50 19.93 -5.79
CA ALA A 204 -7.89 19.69 -6.22
C ALA A 204 -8.66 18.90 -5.13
N LYS A 205 -8.03 17.86 -4.57
CA LYS A 205 -8.59 17.11 -3.44
C LYS A 205 -8.79 18.01 -2.21
N ALA A 206 -7.80 18.82 -1.85
CA ALA A 206 -7.88 19.75 -0.72
C ALA A 206 -9.02 20.76 -0.88
N LEU A 207 -9.12 21.40 -2.04
CA LEU A 207 -10.20 22.33 -2.34
C LEU A 207 -11.57 21.64 -2.23
N GLY A 208 -11.70 20.42 -2.76
CA GLY A 208 -12.94 19.65 -2.74
C GLY A 208 -13.35 19.21 -1.34
N GLU A 209 -12.47 18.50 -0.63
CA GLU A 209 -12.78 17.94 0.69
C GLU A 209 -12.87 19.03 1.77
N PHE A 210 -12.05 20.09 1.72
CA PHE A 210 -12.20 21.20 2.67
C PHE A 210 -13.48 22.02 2.40
N SER A 211 -13.96 22.08 1.15
CA SER A 211 -15.25 22.72 0.84
C SER A 211 -16.43 21.81 1.20
N HIS A 212 -16.29 20.50 1.06
CA HIS A 212 -17.25 19.52 1.58
C HIS A 212 -17.40 19.65 3.10
N GLU A 213 -16.29 19.72 3.84
CA GLU A 213 -16.24 19.91 5.30
C GLU A 213 -16.52 21.35 5.75
N ARG A 214 -16.89 22.25 4.83
CA ARG A 214 -17.22 23.67 5.10
C ARG A 214 -16.10 24.43 5.82
N LEU A 215 -14.84 24.04 5.59
CA LEU A 215 -13.64 24.80 5.96
C LEU A 215 -13.37 25.90 4.94
N LEU A 216 -13.78 25.68 3.69
CA LEU A 216 -13.74 26.63 2.60
C LEU A 216 -15.15 26.88 2.08
N GLU A 217 -15.39 28.09 1.57
CA GLU A 217 -16.63 28.48 0.91
C GLU A 217 -16.31 29.06 -0.48
N PRO A 218 -16.18 28.20 -1.52
CA PRO A 218 -15.87 28.67 -2.86
C PRO A 218 -16.94 29.61 -3.43
N LEU A 219 -16.51 30.74 -3.99
CA LEU A 219 -17.39 31.71 -4.61
C LEU A 219 -17.58 31.39 -6.10
N PRO A 220 -18.83 31.38 -6.62
CA PRO A 220 -19.07 31.09 -8.03
C PRO A 220 -18.60 32.22 -8.94
N LEU A 221 -18.06 31.85 -10.09
CA LEU A 221 -17.67 32.74 -11.19
C LEU A 221 -18.57 32.59 -12.44
N GLY A 222 -19.49 31.62 -12.44
CA GLY A 222 -20.34 31.23 -13.57
C GLY A 222 -19.77 30.00 -14.33
N GLU A 223 -20.61 29.30 -15.10
CA GLU A 223 -20.21 28.13 -15.90
C GLU A 223 -19.46 27.05 -15.09
N ASP A 224 -19.97 26.71 -13.91
CA ASP A 224 -19.36 25.74 -12.98
C ASP A 224 -17.91 26.05 -12.56
N ARG A 225 -17.50 27.32 -12.71
CA ARG A 225 -16.24 27.86 -12.21
C ARG A 225 -16.43 28.47 -10.83
N TYR A 226 -15.43 28.26 -9.98
CA TYR A 226 -15.41 28.72 -8.60
C TYR A 226 -14.05 29.32 -8.27
N ARG A 227 -13.99 30.08 -7.17
CA ARG A 227 -12.73 30.55 -6.60
C ARG A 227 -12.70 30.54 -5.08
N VAL A 228 -11.51 30.40 -4.53
CA VAL A 228 -11.18 30.79 -3.15
C VAL A 228 -10.08 31.83 -3.19
N GLU A 229 -10.16 32.86 -2.36
CA GLU A 229 -9.23 33.99 -2.39
C GLU A 229 -8.82 34.42 -0.98
N LYS A 230 -7.53 34.66 -0.76
CA LYS A 230 -7.00 35.18 0.50
C LYS A 230 -5.71 35.98 0.27
N GLN A 231 -5.60 37.14 0.91
CA GLN A 231 -4.39 37.98 0.94
C GLN A 231 -3.74 38.23 -0.43
N GLY A 232 -4.54 38.44 -1.48
CA GLY A 232 -4.03 38.68 -2.83
C GLY A 232 -3.65 37.41 -3.60
N HIS A 233 -3.93 36.22 -3.08
CA HIS A 233 -3.86 34.95 -3.80
C HIS A 233 -5.26 34.46 -4.11
N ARG A 234 -5.51 34.05 -5.36
CA ARG A 234 -6.78 33.48 -5.82
C ARG A 234 -6.52 32.13 -6.45
N TYR A 235 -7.31 31.14 -6.05
CA TYR A 235 -7.33 29.82 -6.67
C TYR A 235 -8.65 29.66 -7.39
N GLU A 236 -8.61 29.51 -8.71
CA GLU A 236 -9.77 29.29 -9.57
C GLU A 236 -9.80 27.84 -10.05
N PHE A 237 -11.00 27.27 -10.21
CA PHE A 237 -11.17 25.87 -10.65
C PHE A 237 -12.58 25.63 -11.19
N THR A 238 -12.77 24.57 -11.97
CA THR A 238 -14.09 24.04 -12.31
C THR A 238 -14.44 22.87 -11.39
N ALA A 239 -15.71 22.77 -11.01
CA ALA A 239 -16.19 21.69 -10.17
C ALA A 239 -17.59 21.26 -10.56
N GLN A 240 -17.79 19.95 -10.70
CA GLN A 240 -19.13 19.38 -10.72
C GLN A 240 -19.60 19.11 -9.29
N ARG A 241 -20.87 19.44 -9.02
CA ARG A 241 -21.51 19.31 -7.71
C ARG A 241 -22.42 18.08 -7.71
N TYR A 242 -22.27 17.26 -6.70
CA TYR A 242 -23.04 16.04 -6.49
C TYR A 242 -23.75 16.08 -5.12
N ALA A 243 -24.56 15.07 -4.81
CA ALA A 243 -25.17 14.90 -3.51
C ALA A 243 -24.11 14.85 -2.37
N LEU A 244 -24.57 14.93 -1.12
CA LEU A 244 -23.72 14.95 0.07
C LEU A 244 -22.67 16.08 0.05
N ASN A 245 -23.01 17.22 -0.57
CA ASN A 245 -22.11 18.37 -0.70
C ASN A 245 -20.76 18.01 -1.35
N HIS A 246 -20.72 17.03 -2.25
CA HIS A 246 -19.47 16.64 -2.90
C HIS A 246 -19.04 17.64 -3.98
N TRP A 247 -17.73 17.90 -4.01
CA TRP A 247 -17.07 18.79 -4.96
C TRP A 247 -16.10 17.98 -5.81
N GLN A 248 -16.52 17.55 -7.00
CA GLN A 248 -15.63 16.87 -7.93
C GLN A 248 -14.88 17.93 -8.76
N ILE A 249 -13.68 18.29 -8.28
CA ILE A 249 -12.85 19.32 -8.90
C ILE A 249 -12.01 18.73 -10.04
N SER A 250 -12.04 19.38 -11.20
CA SER A 250 -11.18 19.00 -12.32
C SER A 250 -9.73 19.42 -12.06
N GLN A 251 -8.85 18.43 -11.91
CA GLN A 251 -7.43 18.66 -11.57
C GLN A 251 -6.70 19.58 -12.56
N SER A 252 -7.03 19.48 -13.85
CA SER A 252 -6.43 20.32 -14.90
C SER A 252 -6.93 21.76 -14.91
N SER A 253 -8.05 22.04 -14.23
CA SER A 253 -8.66 23.38 -14.17
C SER A 253 -8.13 24.25 -13.03
N VAL A 254 -7.38 23.67 -12.09
CA VAL A 254 -6.89 24.38 -10.91
C VAL A 254 -5.82 25.38 -11.33
N GLU A 255 -6.11 26.66 -11.13
CA GLU A 255 -5.22 27.78 -11.41
C GLU A 255 -4.93 28.56 -10.14
N HIS A 256 -3.70 29.05 -9.99
CA HIS A 256 -3.32 29.97 -8.94
C HIS A 256 -2.96 31.31 -9.56
N LEU A 257 -3.58 32.39 -9.06
CA LEU A 257 -3.38 33.76 -9.50
C LEU A 257 -2.92 34.61 -8.32
N ILE A 258 -1.93 35.46 -8.53
CA ILE A 258 -1.37 36.36 -7.54
C ILE A 258 -1.63 37.80 -7.96
N GLN A 259 -2.16 38.61 -7.05
CA GLN A 259 -2.43 40.02 -7.23
C GLN A 259 -1.12 40.81 -7.22
N ALA A 260 -0.82 41.47 -8.34
CA ALA A 260 0.26 42.44 -8.46
C ALA A 260 -0.31 43.84 -8.80
N ALA A 261 0.57 44.83 -8.91
CA ALA A 261 0.21 46.22 -9.21
C ALA A 261 -0.49 46.38 -10.58
N GLU A 262 -0.18 45.53 -11.55
CA GLU A 262 -0.70 45.59 -12.92
C GLU A 262 -1.87 44.62 -13.20
N GLY A 263 -2.33 43.86 -12.19
CA GLY A 263 -3.43 42.90 -12.32
C GLY A 263 -3.13 41.56 -11.65
N TRP A 264 -3.82 40.51 -12.11
CA TRP A 264 -3.59 39.13 -11.67
C TRP A 264 -2.59 38.44 -12.60
N HIS A 265 -1.61 37.72 -12.03
CA HIS A 265 -0.62 36.95 -12.77
C HIS A 265 -0.63 35.49 -12.31
N GLY A 266 -0.25 34.55 -13.18
CA GLY A 266 -0.15 33.14 -12.81
C GLY A 266 0.91 32.90 -11.75
N GLY A 267 0.53 32.15 -10.70
CA GLY A 267 1.41 31.61 -9.68
C GLY A 267 1.54 30.09 -9.80
N ASP A 268 2.51 29.53 -9.09
CA ASP A 268 2.69 28.07 -9.05
C ASP A 268 1.55 27.41 -8.25
N VAL A 269 1.06 26.28 -8.75
CA VAL A 269 0.07 25.47 -8.03
C VAL A 269 0.81 24.61 -7.01
N ASP A 270 0.83 25.08 -5.77
CA ASP A 270 1.50 24.43 -4.64
C ASP A 270 0.53 24.29 -3.45
N VAL A 271 0.29 23.05 -3.01
CA VAL A 271 -0.64 22.77 -1.91
C VAL A 271 -0.07 23.13 -0.54
N LEU A 272 1.26 23.14 -0.38
CA LEU A 272 1.92 23.54 0.87
C LEU A 272 1.75 25.04 1.08
N ASP A 273 1.94 25.83 0.02
CA ASP A 273 1.69 27.27 0.05
C ASP A 273 0.21 27.57 0.31
N PHE A 274 -0.70 26.85 -0.36
CA PHE A 274 -2.14 26.97 -0.11
C PHE A 274 -2.49 26.69 1.36
N VAL A 275 -2.06 25.56 1.92
CA VAL A 275 -2.37 25.19 3.31
C VAL A 275 -1.73 26.17 4.30
N THR A 276 -0.52 26.65 4.03
CA THR A 276 0.14 27.67 4.85
C THR A 276 -0.65 28.98 4.84
N LEU A 277 -1.09 29.42 3.66
CA LEU A 277 -1.87 30.63 3.49
C LEU A 277 -3.23 30.54 4.20
N PHE A 278 -3.92 29.40 4.09
CA PHE A 278 -5.26 29.15 4.68
C PHE A 278 -5.23 28.49 6.06
N ALA A 279 -4.06 28.43 6.74
CA ALA A 279 -3.90 27.67 7.99
C ALA A 279 -4.94 28.03 9.07
N THR A 280 -5.31 29.32 9.17
CA THR A 280 -6.32 29.79 10.14
C THR A 280 -7.72 29.26 9.83
N GLU A 281 -8.16 29.33 8.58
CA GLU A 281 -9.46 28.82 8.12
C GLU A 281 -9.52 27.29 8.22
N LEU A 282 -8.39 26.64 7.95
CA LEU A 282 -8.20 25.20 8.15
C LEU A 282 -8.06 24.80 9.63
N THR A 283 -8.16 25.75 10.56
CA THR A 283 -8.08 25.53 12.02
C THR A 283 -6.77 24.90 12.50
N LEU A 284 -5.70 25.01 11.71
CA LEU A 284 -4.37 24.53 12.06
C LEU A 284 -3.72 25.48 13.07
N SER A 285 -3.22 24.92 14.17
CA SER A 285 -2.38 25.66 15.11
C SER A 285 -0.93 25.79 14.62
N GLU A 286 -0.19 26.77 15.15
CA GLU A 286 1.26 26.91 14.90
C GLU A 286 2.04 25.63 15.23
N ALA A 287 1.56 24.83 16.19
CA ALA A 287 2.19 23.56 16.59
C ALA A 287 1.92 22.42 15.60
N GLN A 288 0.78 22.42 14.91
CA GLN A 288 0.37 21.34 14.01
C GLN A 288 0.81 21.54 12.58
N LEU A 289 0.83 22.79 12.12
CA LEU A 289 1.13 23.15 10.75
C LEU A 289 2.44 22.50 10.24
N PRO A 290 3.58 22.54 10.96
CA PRO A 290 4.82 21.95 10.46
C PRO A 290 4.71 20.45 10.18
N THR A 291 4.15 19.68 11.13
CA THR A 291 3.97 18.23 10.94
C THR A 291 2.96 17.92 9.83
N TYR A 292 1.91 18.74 9.66
CA TYR A 292 0.96 18.55 8.57
C TYR A 292 1.59 18.82 7.20
N LEU A 293 2.49 19.82 7.10
CA LEU A 293 3.28 20.06 5.89
C LEU A 293 4.26 18.91 5.58
N GLU A 294 4.81 18.24 6.61
CA GLU A 294 5.60 17.02 6.42
C GLU A 294 4.74 15.87 5.87
N GLU A 295 3.54 15.66 6.41
CA GLU A 295 2.60 14.64 5.91
C GLU A 295 2.18 14.91 4.46
N LEU A 296 1.96 16.17 4.08
CA LEU A 296 1.67 16.57 2.70
C LEU A 296 2.85 16.34 1.77
N ASN A 297 4.07 16.70 2.17
CA ASN A 297 5.27 16.44 1.36
C ASN A 297 5.46 14.94 1.09
N SER A 298 5.27 14.11 2.12
CA SER A 298 5.34 12.65 1.96
C SER A 298 4.21 12.12 1.06
N THR A 299 3.00 12.67 1.19
CA THR A 299 1.87 12.36 0.31
C THR A 299 2.20 12.69 -1.16
N LEU A 300 2.74 13.88 -1.43
CA LEU A 300 3.17 14.29 -2.78
C LEU A 300 4.30 13.40 -3.32
N GLY A 301 5.26 13.02 -2.48
CA GLY A 301 6.32 12.07 -2.82
C GLY A 301 5.77 10.69 -3.22
N SER A 302 4.82 10.17 -2.44
CA SER A 302 4.08 8.94 -2.77
C SER A 302 3.36 9.06 -4.11
N HIS A 303 2.69 10.19 -4.39
CA HIS A 303 2.07 10.42 -5.71
C HIS A 303 3.08 10.44 -6.85
N CYS A 304 4.25 11.04 -6.66
CA CYS A 304 5.31 11.04 -7.67
C CYS A 304 5.83 9.63 -7.95
N TYR A 305 6.01 8.81 -6.90
CA TYR A 305 6.34 7.41 -7.04
C TYR A 305 5.26 6.66 -7.84
N LYS A 306 4.00 6.75 -7.40
CA LYS A 306 2.88 6.07 -8.07
C LYS A 306 2.71 6.51 -9.53
N GLN A 307 2.94 7.78 -9.87
CA GLN A 307 2.96 8.26 -11.26
C GLN A 307 4.05 7.60 -12.11
N ALA A 308 5.22 7.31 -11.54
CA ALA A 308 6.32 6.65 -12.25
C ALA A 308 6.15 5.12 -12.33
N HIS A 309 5.31 4.55 -11.47
CA HIS A 309 5.22 3.11 -11.22
C HIS A 309 3.79 2.52 -11.36
N ALA A 310 2.82 3.29 -11.86
CA ALA A 310 1.49 2.79 -12.24
C ALA A 310 1.61 2.02 -13.57
N LEU A 311 1.87 0.73 -13.47
CA LEU A 311 2.17 -0.13 -14.62
C LEU A 311 0.94 -0.75 -15.28
N HIS A 312 -0.21 -0.74 -14.60
CA HIS A 312 -1.44 -1.38 -15.06
C HIS A 312 -2.57 -0.35 -15.10
N ASP A 313 -3.37 -0.40 -16.16
CA ASP A 313 -4.64 0.33 -16.23
C ASP A 313 -5.78 -0.43 -15.53
N SER A 314 -6.92 0.24 -15.36
CA SER A 314 -8.09 -0.32 -14.69
C SER A 314 -8.64 -1.59 -15.35
N THR A 315 -8.51 -1.71 -16.69
CA THR A 315 -8.99 -2.89 -17.44
C THR A 315 -8.06 -4.09 -17.19
N GLN A 316 -6.76 -3.88 -17.27
CA GLN A 316 -5.74 -4.89 -16.99
C GLN A 316 -5.80 -5.41 -15.55
N LEU A 317 -6.08 -4.53 -14.59
CA LEU A 317 -6.31 -4.95 -13.20
C LEU A 317 -7.57 -5.80 -13.07
N ALA A 318 -8.67 -5.41 -13.73
CA ALA A 318 -9.94 -6.14 -13.70
C ALA A 318 -9.84 -7.51 -14.38
N GLU A 319 -8.84 -7.72 -15.26
CA GLU A 319 -8.58 -9.02 -15.87
C GLU A 319 -8.16 -10.11 -14.89
N ALA A 320 -7.62 -9.71 -13.73
CA ALA A 320 -7.19 -10.59 -12.65
C ALA A 320 -6.31 -11.76 -13.13
N THR A 321 -5.29 -11.44 -13.95
CA THR A 321 -4.37 -12.43 -14.52
C THR A 321 -3.45 -13.04 -13.46
N GLY A 322 -3.12 -14.33 -13.63
CA GLY A 322 -2.32 -15.11 -12.69
C GLY A 322 -3.18 -15.92 -11.71
N SER A 323 -2.58 -16.37 -10.61
CA SER A 323 -3.31 -16.97 -9.51
C SER A 323 -4.14 -15.91 -8.75
N PRO A 324 -5.22 -16.30 -8.03
CA PRO A 324 -6.01 -15.35 -7.23
C PRO A 324 -5.19 -14.54 -6.23
N ALA A 325 -4.12 -15.13 -5.68
CA ALA A 325 -3.22 -14.45 -4.76
C ALA A 325 -2.37 -13.38 -5.49
N GLU A 326 -1.79 -13.72 -6.64
CA GLU A 326 -0.97 -12.79 -7.44
C GLU A 326 -1.81 -11.62 -7.97
N SER A 327 -3.01 -11.90 -8.51
CA SER A 327 -3.91 -10.86 -9.00
C SER A 327 -4.37 -9.93 -7.87
N PHE A 328 -4.73 -10.49 -6.71
CA PHE A 328 -5.16 -9.74 -5.55
C PHE A 328 -4.07 -8.80 -5.04
N GLN A 329 -2.84 -9.31 -4.89
CA GLN A 329 -1.71 -8.52 -4.40
C GLN A 329 -1.22 -7.49 -5.43
N ARG A 330 -1.43 -7.74 -6.73
CA ARG A 330 -1.26 -6.73 -7.78
C ARG A 330 -2.25 -5.59 -7.62
N ILE A 331 -3.54 -5.88 -7.40
CA ILE A 331 -4.56 -4.85 -7.14
C ILE A 331 -4.19 -4.06 -5.88
N GLU A 332 -3.88 -4.74 -4.78
CA GLU A 332 -3.51 -4.12 -3.50
C GLU A 332 -2.36 -3.10 -3.63
N SER A 333 -1.30 -3.47 -4.36
CA SER A 333 -0.14 -2.59 -4.60
C SER A 333 -0.33 -1.56 -5.72
N SER A 334 -1.46 -1.59 -6.43
CA SER A 334 -1.75 -0.66 -7.53
C SER A 334 -2.68 0.49 -7.11
N MET A 335 -3.19 0.47 -5.89
CA MET A 335 -4.05 1.54 -5.37
C MET A 335 -3.31 2.88 -5.29
N THR A 336 -3.89 3.91 -5.90
CA THR A 336 -3.26 5.21 -6.09
C THR A 336 -3.75 6.31 -5.16
N GLU A 337 -4.97 6.24 -4.64
CA GLU A 337 -5.55 7.35 -3.88
C GLU A 337 -5.16 7.32 -2.41
N GLY A 338 -5.30 6.16 -1.75
CA GLY A 338 -5.31 6.07 -0.28
C GLY A 338 -6.72 6.32 0.25
N HIS A 339 -6.86 6.85 1.47
CA HIS A 339 -8.17 7.21 2.00
C HIS A 339 -8.78 8.37 1.18
N PRO A 340 -10.06 8.28 0.74
CA PRO A 340 -10.63 9.27 -0.19
C PRO A 340 -10.90 10.63 0.47
N CYS A 341 -11.26 10.69 1.75
CA CYS A 341 -11.51 11.96 2.45
C CYS A 341 -10.23 12.70 2.90
N PHE A 342 -9.30 12.02 3.60
CA PHE A 342 -8.10 12.68 4.12
C PHE A 342 -7.21 13.22 2.99
N VAL A 343 -6.87 14.50 3.05
CA VAL A 343 -5.95 15.14 2.10
C VAL A 343 -4.51 14.66 2.35
N ALA A 344 -4.05 14.74 3.59
CA ALA A 344 -2.74 14.23 4.01
C ALA A 344 -2.85 12.74 4.41
N ASN A 345 -3.14 11.88 3.43
CA ASN A 345 -3.44 10.46 3.66
C ASN A 345 -2.22 9.52 3.62
N ASN A 346 -1.11 10.01 3.05
CA ASN A 346 0.06 9.21 2.73
C ASN A 346 1.33 9.72 3.42
N GLY A 347 1.19 10.15 4.69
CA GLY A 347 2.27 10.75 5.49
C GLY A 347 3.43 9.80 5.84
N ARG A 348 3.15 8.64 6.46
CA ARG A 348 4.17 7.65 6.91
C ARG A 348 5.40 8.25 7.59
N ILE A 349 5.21 9.27 8.42
CA ILE A 349 6.32 9.97 9.07
C ILE A 349 7.10 8.99 9.94
N GLY A 350 8.41 8.91 9.68
CA GLY A 350 9.33 7.93 10.24
C GLY A 350 9.93 6.97 9.20
N VAL A 351 9.29 6.79 8.04
CA VAL A 351 9.82 5.99 6.93
C VAL A 351 10.75 6.85 6.08
N GLY A 352 12.06 6.54 6.07
CA GLY A 352 13.03 7.20 5.20
C GLY A 352 12.91 6.76 3.73
N SER A 353 13.65 7.39 2.82
CA SER A 353 13.59 7.08 1.38
C SER A 353 13.98 5.63 1.04
N SER A 354 15.00 5.07 1.70
CA SER A 354 15.42 3.68 1.51
C SER A 354 14.45 2.67 2.11
N ASP A 355 13.80 3.03 3.22
CA ASP A 355 12.74 2.25 3.86
C ASP A 355 11.44 2.28 3.05
N TYR A 356 11.13 3.40 2.39
CA TYR A 356 9.94 3.55 1.57
C TYR A 356 9.88 2.48 0.48
N LEU A 357 10.98 2.29 -0.26
CA LEU A 357 11.07 1.28 -1.31
C LEU A 357 10.88 -0.17 -0.79
N ARG A 358 11.12 -0.40 0.50
CA ARG A 358 11.00 -1.72 1.12
C ARG A 358 9.63 -1.96 1.74
N TYR A 359 9.02 -0.94 2.34
CA TYR A 359 7.90 -1.11 3.26
C TYR A 359 6.61 -0.40 2.83
N ALA A 360 6.66 0.53 1.87
CA ALA A 360 5.47 1.20 1.38
C ALA A 360 4.63 0.25 0.51
N PRO A 361 3.32 0.11 0.73
CA PRO A 361 2.49 -0.88 0.03
C PRO A 361 2.44 -0.70 -1.49
N GLU A 362 2.52 0.54 -1.97
CA GLU A 362 2.50 0.87 -3.41
C GLU A 362 3.75 0.36 -4.17
N THR A 363 4.78 -0.10 -3.46
CA THR A 363 5.97 -0.70 -4.06
C THR A 363 5.76 -2.16 -4.47
N GLY A 364 4.79 -2.85 -3.83
CA GLY A 364 4.58 -4.29 -3.98
C GLY A 364 5.79 -5.13 -3.55
N SER A 365 6.70 -4.56 -2.76
CA SER A 365 7.96 -5.21 -2.38
C SER A 365 7.75 -6.43 -1.49
N ALA A 366 8.51 -7.48 -1.74
CA ALA A 366 8.59 -8.65 -0.88
C ALA A 366 9.42 -8.35 0.39
N ILE A 367 8.85 -8.66 1.55
CA ILE A 367 9.39 -8.35 2.89
C ILE A 367 9.50 -9.64 3.69
N ARG A 368 10.62 -9.83 4.39
CA ARG A 368 10.75 -10.90 5.39
C ARG A 368 10.58 -10.30 6.78
N LEU A 369 9.66 -10.84 7.56
CA LEU A 369 9.39 -10.37 8.92
C LEU A 369 10.51 -10.79 9.86
N GLY A 370 10.82 -9.96 10.84
CA GLY A 370 11.68 -10.32 11.95
C GLY A 370 10.98 -11.26 12.93
N TRP A 371 11.75 -12.04 13.69
CA TRP A 371 11.25 -12.86 14.79
C TRP A 371 12.05 -12.60 16.05
N VAL A 372 11.34 -12.47 17.16
CA VAL A 372 11.93 -12.35 18.49
C VAL A 372 11.40 -13.45 19.40
N ALA A 373 12.23 -13.92 20.33
CA ALA A 373 11.79 -14.64 21.51
C ALA A 373 11.56 -13.63 22.64
N ALA A 374 10.34 -13.59 23.16
CA ALA A 374 9.92 -12.74 24.25
C ALA A 374 9.65 -13.58 25.50
N HIS A 375 10.20 -13.16 26.64
CA HIS A 375 10.04 -13.88 27.89
C HIS A 375 8.59 -13.79 28.39
N ILE A 376 8.01 -14.91 28.84
CA ILE A 376 6.59 -15.02 29.24
C ILE A 376 6.20 -14.14 30.43
N SER A 377 7.17 -13.60 31.19
CA SER A 377 6.87 -12.61 32.24
C SER A 377 6.45 -11.26 31.69
N GLN A 378 6.65 -10.99 30.40
CA GLN A 378 6.28 -9.75 29.73
C GLN A 378 5.38 -9.97 28.50
N ALA A 379 5.32 -11.20 27.98
CA ALA A 379 4.54 -11.52 26.79
C ALA A 379 3.40 -12.50 27.08
N SER A 380 2.24 -12.26 26.48
CA SER A 380 1.11 -13.20 26.50
C SER A 380 0.72 -13.59 25.08
N PHE A 381 0.28 -14.84 24.94
CA PHE A 381 -0.33 -15.39 23.74
C PHE A 381 -1.79 -15.68 24.04
N ASP A 382 -2.67 -15.26 23.14
CA ASP A 382 -4.10 -15.47 23.21
C ASP A 382 -4.59 -15.92 21.82
N SER A 383 -5.60 -16.79 21.77
CA SER A 383 -6.13 -17.37 20.52
C SER A 383 -7.59 -17.76 20.64
N ILE A 384 -8.21 -18.07 19.50
CA ILE A 384 -9.55 -18.66 19.43
C ILE A 384 -9.57 -20.08 19.98
N ASP A 385 -10.77 -20.58 20.26
CA ASP A 385 -10.98 -21.95 20.70
C ASP A 385 -10.47 -22.97 19.67
N GLY A 386 -9.76 -24.00 20.16
CA GLY A 386 -9.22 -25.07 19.33
C GLY A 386 -7.88 -24.77 18.64
N LEU A 387 -7.33 -23.56 18.79
CA LEU A 387 -6.00 -23.19 18.28
C LEU A 387 -5.03 -22.95 19.43
N ASP A 388 -4.15 -23.91 19.71
CA ASP A 388 -3.06 -23.69 20.68
C ASP A 388 -1.80 -23.08 20.03
N TYR A 389 -0.90 -22.59 20.90
CA TYR A 389 0.33 -21.92 20.47
C TYR A 389 1.24 -22.79 19.59
N GLN A 390 1.36 -24.08 19.89
CA GLN A 390 2.24 -24.98 19.12
C GLN A 390 1.65 -25.28 17.74
N SER A 391 0.33 -25.46 17.68
CA SER A 391 -0.43 -25.67 16.46
C SER A 391 -0.32 -24.46 15.53
N LEU A 392 -0.43 -23.23 16.06
CA LEU A 392 -0.19 -22.01 15.29
C LEU A 392 1.24 -21.97 14.72
N LEU A 393 2.27 -22.22 15.55
CA LEU A 393 3.65 -22.21 15.07
C LEU A 393 3.91 -23.27 13.99
N GLU A 394 3.33 -24.47 14.12
CA GLU A 394 3.47 -25.51 13.10
C GLU A 394 2.82 -25.11 11.78
N GLN A 395 1.63 -24.49 11.82
CA GLN A 395 0.94 -23.99 10.63
C GLN A 395 1.71 -22.84 9.95
N GLU A 396 2.24 -21.91 10.74
CA GLU A 396 2.83 -20.67 10.22
C GLU A 396 4.31 -20.79 9.84
N LEU A 397 5.10 -21.55 10.61
CA LEU A 397 6.53 -21.72 10.37
C LEU A 397 6.87 -23.09 9.73
N GLY A 398 6.10 -24.12 10.06
CA GLY A 398 6.46 -25.51 9.80
C GLY A 398 7.69 -25.97 10.59
N GLY A 399 7.96 -27.27 10.58
CA GLY A 399 9.03 -27.88 11.36
C GLY A 399 10.44 -27.31 11.13
N GLU A 400 10.84 -26.99 9.90
CA GLU A 400 12.20 -26.54 9.60
C GLU A 400 12.47 -25.09 10.04
N ALA A 401 11.57 -24.15 9.73
CA ALA A 401 11.74 -22.75 10.13
C ALA A 401 11.63 -22.62 11.65
N LYS A 402 10.69 -23.35 12.29
CA LYS A 402 10.60 -23.43 13.75
C LYS A 402 11.90 -23.96 14.37
N ALA A 403 12.43 -25.08 13.87
CA ALA A 403 13.68 -25.65 14.37
C ALA A 403 14.87 -24.67 14.19
N THR A 404 14.82 -23.81 13.18
CA THR A 404 15.82 -22.75 12.98
C THR A 404 15.74 -21.69 14.08
N LEU A 405 14.53 -21.22 14.42
CA LEU A 405 14.32 -20.31 15.54
C LEU A 405 14.73 -20.94 16.88
N ASP A 406 14.38 -22.21 17.11
CA ASP A 406 14.76 -22.97 18.32
C ASP A 406 16.30 -23.02 18.47
N ARG A 407 17.02 -23.29 17.37
CA ARG A 407 18.50 -23.28 17.36
C ARG A 407 19.06 -21.88 17.63
N HIS A 408 18.46 -20.83 17.07
CA HIS A 408 18.90 -19.47 17.30
C HIS A 408 18.71 -19.07 18.77
N LEU A 409 17.54 -19.37 19.35
CA LEU A 409 17.28 -19.13 20.76
C LEU A 409 18.27 -19.89 21.65
N SER A 410 18.43 -21.19 21.40
CA SER A 410 19.37 -22.03 22.16
C SER A 410 20.81 -21.50 22.12
N ARG A 411 21.27 -21.02 20.95
CA ARG A 411 22.59 -20.39 20.82
C ARG A 411 22.69 -19.07 21.58
N ARG A 412 21.64 -18.26 21.60
CA ARG A 412 21.61 -16.98 22.32
C ARG A 412 21.58 -17.16 23.84
N LEU A 413 20.96 -18.24 24.32
CA LEU A 413 20.87 -18.56 25.75
C LEU A 413 22.03 -19.42 26.26
N ALA A 414 22.89 -19.92 25.38
CA ALA A 414 24.03 -20.76 25.76
C ALA A 414 24.94 -20.05 26.77
N GLY A 415 25.13 -20.67 27.94
CA GLY A 415 25.93 -20.10 29.04
C GLY A 415 25.19 -19.11 29.94
N THR A 416 23.88 -18.94 29.77
CA THR A 416 23.00 -18.18 30.68
C THR A 416 22.18 -19.12 31.58
N GLU A 417 21.56 -18.59 32.63
CA GLU A 417 20.61 -19.33 33.49
C GLU A 417 19.17 -19.32 32.95
N LEU A 418 18.94 -18.72 31.78
CA LEU A 418 17.61 -18.55 31.18
C LEU A 418 17.16 -19.83 30.46
N ASP A 419 15.91 -20.22 30.68
CA ASP A 419 15.32 -21.42 30.09
C ASP A 419 14.59 -21.10 28.77
N PRO A 420 14.95 -21.73 27.63
CA PRO A 420 14.24 -21.57 26.36
C PRO A 420 12.72 -21.81 26.47
N ALA A 421 12.25 -22.65 27.39
CA ALA A 421 10.83 -22.92 27.58
C ALA A 421 10.05 -21.73 28.18
N GLN A 422 10.74 -20.69 28.67
CA GLN A 422 10.14 -19.47 29.20
C GLN A 422 9.97 -18.37 28.15
N TYR A 423 10.05 -18.71 26.87
CA TYR A 423 9.93 -17.76 25.77
C TYR A 423 8.82 -18.14 24.79
N ILE A 424 8.16 -17.12 24.26
CA ILE A 424 7.27 -17.23 23.10
C ILE A 424 7.81 -16.39 21.94
N TYR A 425 7.62 -16.89 20.73
CA TYR A 425 7.93 -16.24 19.47
C TYR A 425 6.88 -15.21 19.07
N LEU A 426 7.38 -14.06 18.60
CA LEU A 426 6.58 -12.90 18.19
C LEU A 426 7.18 -12.36 16.88
N PRO A 427 6.39 -12.22 15.79
CA PRO A 427 6.86 -11.62 14.56
C PRO A 427 6.88 -10.09 14.65
N VAL A 428 7.96 -9.47 14.15
CA VAL A 428 8.23 -8.04 14.29
C VAL A 428 8.50 -7.44 12.92
N HIS A 429 7.91 -6.28 12.64
CA HIS A 429 8.27 -5.51 11.46
C HIS A 429 9.77 -5.15 11.49
N PRO A 430 10.56 -5.41 10.42
CA PRO A 430 11.99 -5.07 10.38
C PRO A 430 12.30 -3.61 10.75
N TRP A 431 11.61 -2.65 10.13
CA TRP A 431 11.65 -1.23 10.52
C TRP A 431 11.44 -0.99 12.02
N GLN A 432 10.45 -1.65 12.64
CA GLN A 432 10.16 -1.50 14.07
C GLN A 432 11.30 -2.02 14.93
N TRP A 433 11.93 -3.14 14.54
CA TRP A 433 13.11 -3.63 15.21
C TRP A 433 14.26 -2.62 15.12
N GLU A 434 14.60 -2.21 13.89
CA GLU A 434 15.76 -1.38 13.59
C GLU A 434 15.65 0.03 14.19
N ASN A 435 14.50 0.68 14.05
CA ASN A 435 14.31 2.10 14.38
C ASN A 435 13.69 2.36 15.76
N ARG A 436 13.17 1.33 16.43
CA ARG A 436 12.48 1.46 17.71
C ARG A 436 12.98 0.47 18.75
N LEU A 437 12.73 -0.82 18.57
CA LEU A 437 12.95 -1.81 19.65
C LEU A 437 14.42 -1.98 20.00
N SER A 438 15.32 -1.95 19.01
CA SER A 438 16.77 -2.07 19.19
C SER A 438 17.36 -1.03 20.17
N THR A 439 16.71 0.13 20.28
CA THR A 439 17.15 1.25 21.12
C THR A 439 16.22 1.42 22.33
N THR A 440 14.92 1.58 22.09
CA THR A 440 13.94 1.87 23.14
C THR A 440 13.77 0.71 24.12
N PHE A 441 13.93 -0.54 23.66
CA PHE A 441 13.81 -1.75 24.48
C PHE A 441 15.20 -2.34 24.80
N ALA A 442 16.28 -1.56 24.66
CA ALA A 442 17.65 -2.04 24.87
C ALA A 442 17.88 -2.66 26.27
N ASN A 443 17.20 -2.16 27.31
CA ASN A 443 17.24 -2.77 28.64
C ASN A 443 16.68 -4.21 28.63
N ASP A 444 15.56 -4.43 27.96
CA ASP A 444 14.92 -5.73 27.89
C ASP A 444 15.75 -6.70 27.06
N ILE A 445 16.36 -6.20 25.98
CA ILE A 445 17.31 -6.96 25.16
C ILE A 445 18.55 -7.36 25.97
N ALA A 446 19.18 -6.40 26.66
CA ALA A 446 20.38 -6.64 27.46
C ALA A 446 20.14 -7.64 28.62
N ARG A 447 18.91 -7.69 29.14
CA ARG A 447 18.49 -8.61 30.20
C ARG A 447 17.95 -9.94 29.69
N GLY A 448 18.02 -10.19 28.38
CA GLY A 448 17.51 -11.40 27.76
C GLY A 448 15.99 -11.55 27.83
N GLN A 449 15.24 -10.48 28.13
CA GLN A 449 13.77 -10.50 28.12
C GLN A 449 13.20 -10.50 26.69
N LEU A 450 13.96 -9.95 25.74
CA LEU A 450 13.64 -9.91 24.32
C LEU A 450 14.88 -10.27 23.50
N ILE A 451 14.79 -11.31 22.67
CA ILE A 451 15.94 -11.86 21.95
C ILE A 451 15.63 -11.91 20.46
N TRP A 452 16.45 -11.25 19.64
CA TRP A 452 16.36 -11.33 18.18
C TRP A 452 16.78 -12.70 17.66
N LEU A 453 15.92 -13.32 16.85
CA LEU A 453 16.12 -14.65 16.27
C LEU A 453 16.41 -14.61 14.76
N GLY A 454 16.20 -13.49 14.08
CA GLY A 454 16.43 -13.36 12.64
C GLY A 454 15.14 -13.14 11.85
N TYR A 455 15.22 -13.33 10.54
CA TYR A 455 14.12 -13.09 9.62
C TYR A 455 13.37 -14.39 9.26
N SER A 456 12.12 -14.26 8.84
CA SER A 456 11.30 -15.33 8.28
C SER A 456 11.92 -15.93 7.01
N ALA A 457 11.62 -17.21 6.77
CA ALA A 457 11.89 -17.84 5.48
C ALA A 457 10.93 -17.31 4.40
N ASP A 458 9.65 -17.25 4.75
CA ASP A 458 8.58 -16.72 3.91
C ASP A 458 8.72 -15.22 3.69
N GLU A 459 8.30 -14.80 2.49
CA GLU A 459 8.18 -13.43 2.05
C GLU A 459 6.71 -12.98 2.06
N TYR A 460 6.51 -11.72 2.38
CA TYR A 460 5.22 -11.09 2.56
C TYR A 460 5.14 -9.78 1.77
N GLN A 461 3.93 -9.36 1.41
CA GLN A 461 3.67 -8.04 0.86
C GLN A 461 2.92 -7.17 1.89
N ALA A 462 3.36 -5.92 2.08
CA ALA A 462 2.63 -4.95 2.88
C ALA A 462 1.28 -4.63 2.21
N GLN A 463 0.19 -4.71 2.98
CA GLN A 463 -1.14 -4.27 2.56
C GLN A 463 -1.29 -2.76 2.74
N GLN A 464 -2.39 -2.15 2.30
CA GLN A 464 -2.62 -0.69 2.36
C GLN A 464 -2.49 -0.09 3.78
N SER A 465 -2.73 -0.85 4.86
CA SER A 465 -2.47 -0.43 6.24
C SER A 465 -0.99 -0.34 6.61
N ILE A 466 -0.08 -0.70 5.71
CA ILE A 466 1.39 -0.72 5.82
C ILE A 466 1.89 -1.85 6.73
N ARG A 467 1.26 -2.03 7.89
CA ARG A 467 1.70 -2.94 8.97
C ARG A 467 1.05 -4.32 8.98
N THR A 468 0.20 -4.61 8.00
CA THR A 468 -0.43 -5.91 7.78
C THR A 468 0.21 -6.57 6.56
N PHE A 469 0.52 -7.85 6.66
CA PHE A 469 1.39 -8.54 5.72
C PHE A 469 0.71 -9.80 5.18
N PHE A 470 0.48 -9.85 3.86
CA PHE A 470 0.00 -11.04 3.17
C PHE A 470 1.16 -11.95 2.80
N ASN A 471 1.07 -13.25 3.05
CA ASN A 471 2.15 -14.19 2.75
C ASN A 471 2.15 -14.55 1.25
N VAL A 472 3.11 -14.01 0.48
CA VAL A 472 3.19 -14.29 -0.96
C VAL A 472 3.90 -15.61 -1.27
N THR A 473 4.67 -16.14 -0.32
CA THR A 473 5.32 -17.47 -0.45
C THR A 473 4.33 -18.61 -0.28
N SER A 474 3.39 -18.46 0.65
CA SER A 474 2.36 -19.44 0.98
C SER A 474 1.02 -18.72 1.22
N PRO A 475 0.28 -18.37 0.15
CA PRO A 475 -0.93 -17.53 0.22
C PRO A 475 -2.05 -18.02 1.13
N ARG A 476 -2.06 -19.30 1.50
CA ARG A 476 -3.05 -19.88 2.43
C ARG A 476 -2.72 -19.63 3.91
N LYS A 477 -1.47 -19.27 4.24
CA LYS A 477 -1.09 -18.90 5.61
C LYS A 477 -1.72 -17.57 6.02
N HIS A 478 -1.81 -17.35 7.31
CA HIS A 478 -2.42 -16.15 7.87
C HIS A 478 -1.71 -14.87 7.41
N TYR A 479 -2.45 -13.76 7.33
CA TYR A 479 -1.83 -12.45 7.40
C TYR A 479 -1.15 -12.30 8.76
N VAL A 480 -0.07 -11.53 8.79
CA VAL A 480 0.54 -11.07 10.04
C VAL A 480 0.37 -9.56 10.14
N LYS A 481 -0.24 -9.07 11.23
CA LYS A 481 -0.30 -7.63 11.54
C LYS A 481 0.65 -7.34 12.69
N THR A 482 1.47 -6.31 12.57
CA THR A 482 2.54 -5.99 13.53
C THR A 482 2.43 -4.55 14.03
N ALA A 483 3.03 -4.26 15.18
CA ALA A 483 3.24 -2.88 15.60
C ALA A 483 4.28 -2.19 14.70
N MET A 484 3.99 -0.96 14.23
CA MET A 484 4.92 -0.12 13.50
C MET A 484 4.74 1.35 13.92
N SER A 485 5.69 1.90 14.68
CA SER A 485 5.57 3.24 15.28
C SER A 485 5.89 4.38 14.30
N ILE A 486 5.15 4.42 13.19
CA ILE A 486 5.08 5.51 12.21
C ILE A 486 3.78 6.29 12.39
N LEU A 487 3.78 7.56 12.00
CA LEU A 487 2.58 8.40 11.99
C LEU A 487 1.98 8.42 10.57
N ASN A 488 0.69 8.08 10.45
CA ASN A 488 -0.03 8.16 9.18
C ASN A 488 -1.50 8.49 9.43
N MET A 489 -2.03 9.56 8.80
CA MET A 489 -3.41 10.02 8.96
C MET A 489 -3.78 10.35 10.41
N GLY A 490 -2.90 11.05 11.13
CA GLY A 490 -3.17 11.43 12.52
C GLY A 490 -3.09 10.29 13.56
N PHE A 491 -2.69 9.08 13.14
CA PHE A 491 -2.54 7.94 14.04
C PHE A 491 -1.13 7.36 14.02
N MET A 492 -0.57 7.15 15.22
CA MET A 492 0.57 6.26 15.41
C MET A 492 0.14 4.81 15.15
N ARG A 493 0.80 4.13 14.21
CA ARG A 493 0.45 2.77 13.75
C ARG A 493 0.94 1.66 14.71
N GLY A 494 0.83 1.88 16.02
CA GLY A 494 1.15 0.91 17.07
C GLY A 494 0.03 -0.09 17.35
N LEU A 495 0.35 -1.24 17.95
CA LEU A 495 -0.61 -2.30 18.27
C LEU A 495 -0.62 -2.54 19.79
N SER A 496 -1.80 -2.42 20.41
CA SER A 496 -1.93 -2.46 21.88
C SER A 496 -1.88 -3.88 22.43
N ALA A 497 -0.94 -4.16 23.33
CA ALA A 497 -0.87 -5.45 24.01
C ALA A 497 -2.15 -5.78 24.82
N ASP A 498 -2.78 -4.77 25.43
CA ASP A 498 -4.05 -4.94 26.15
C ASP A 498 -5.21 -5.31 25.22
N TYR A 499 -5.23 -4.76 23.99
CA TYR A 499 -6.26 -5.11 23.01
C TYR A 499 -6.03 -6.51 22.45
N MET A 500 -4.76 -6.87 22.15
CA MET A 500 -4.39 -8.18 21.62
C MET A 500 -4.85 -9.32 22.51
N LYS A 501 -4.80 -9.12 23.84
CA LYS A 501 -5.25 -10.12 24.81
C LYS A 501 -6.68 -10.61 24.58
N VAL A 502 -7.57 -9.72 24.11
CA VAL A 502 -9.00 -10.04 23.95
C VAL A 502 -9.44 -10.10 22.50
N THR A 503 -8.57 -9.74 21.56
CA THR A 503 -8.85 -9.72 20.12
C THR A 503 -9.36 -11.08 19.61
N PRO A 504 -8.71 -12.22 19.88
CA PRO A 504 -9.21 -13.52 19.40
C PRO A 504 -10.58 -13.87 19.99
N ALA A 505 -10.84 -13.56 21.27
CA ALA A 505 -12.14 -13.79 21.89
C ALA A 505 -13.27 -12.95 21.25
N ILE A 506 -12.98 -11.69 20.86
CA ILE A 506 -13.92 -10.86 20.11
C ILE A 506 -14.26 -11.50 18.76
N ASN A 507 -13.23 -11.99 18.06
CA ASN A 507 -13.40 -12.62 16.75
C ASN A 507 -14.16 -13.95 16.85
N GLN A 508 -13.93 -14.73 17.91
CA GLN A 508 -14.68 -15.97 18.18
C GLN A 508 -16.16 -15.67 18.42
N TRP A 509 -16.47 -14.71 19.30
CA TRP A 509 -17.84 -14.29 19.59
C TRP A 509 -18.57 -13.81 18.32
N LEU A 510 -17.90 -12.99 17.53
CA LEU A 510 -18.49 -12.44 16.30
C LEU A 510 -18.73 -13.54 15.26
N TYR A 511 -17.81 -14.50 15.13
CA TYR A 511 -17.98 -15.65 14.25
C TYR A 511 -19.16 -16.53 14.66
N GLU A 512 -19.31 -16.80 15.95
CA GLU A 512 -20.45 -17.55 16.49
C GLU A 512 -21.77 -16.81 16.28
N LEU A 513 -21.78 -15.47 16.44
CA LEU A 513 -22.93 -14.64 16.13
C LEU A 513 -23.33 -14.74 14.66
N PHE A 514 -22.38 -14.59 13.74
CA PHE A 514 -22.64 -14.69 12.29
C PHE A 514 -23.12 -16.09 11.89
N ALA A 515 -22.59 -17.14 12.51
CA ALA A 515 -23.00 -18.51 12.21
C ALA A 515 -24.37 -18.87 12.79
N ALA A 516 -24.76 -18.28 13.93
CA ALA A 516 -26.02 -18.56 14.60
C ALA A 516 -27.19 -17.72 14.06
N ASP A 517 -26.92 -16.54 13.51
CA ASP A 517 -27.93 -15.67 12.93
C ASP A 517 -28.39 -16.16 11.53
N PRO A 518 -29.68 -16.48 11.31
CA PRO A 518 -30.15 -17.00 10.04
C PRO A 518 -30.01 -16.04 8.85
N VAL A 519 -30.04 -14.72 9.09
CA VAL A 519 -29.88 -13.71 8.05
C VAL A 519 -28.42 -13.63 7.65
N LEU A 520 -27.52 -13.38 8.60
CA LEU A 520 -26.07 -13.25 8.35
C LEU A 520 -25.47 -14.54 7.78
N ALA A 521 -25.89 -15.71 8.27
CA ALA A 521 -25.42 -17.00 7.75
C ALA A 521 -25.82 -17.28 6.29
N SER A 522 -26.85 -16.58 5.79
CA SER A 522 -27.35 -16.72 4.40
C SER A 522 -26.88 -15.60 3.47
N GLN A 523 -26.49 -14.45 4.02
CA GLN A 523 -26.04 -13.29 3.25
C GLN A 523 -24.64 -13.53 2.64
N PRO A 524 -24.32 -12.85 1.52
CA PRO A 524 -23.02 -12.97 0.87
C PRO A 524 -21.93 -12.17 1.61
N VAL A 525 -21.72 -12.48 2.89
CA VAL A 525 -20.74 -11.85 3.78
C VAL A 525 -20.00 -12.92 4.60
N ALA A 526 -18.71 -12.70 4.85
CA ALA A 526 -17.94 -13.53 5.77
C ALA A 526 -16.91 -12.69 6.55
N LEU A 527 -16.36 -13.28 7.60
CA LEU A 527 -15.38 -12.64 8.48
C LEU A 527 -14.00 -13.23 8.23
N LEU A 528 -12.96 -12.37 8.19
CA LEU A 528 -11.57 -12.79 8.30
C LEU A 528 -11.10 -12.63 9.74
N ARG A 529 -11.10 -13.74 10.49
CA ARG A 529 -10.87 -13.71 11.93
C ARG A 529 -9.41 -13.44 12.26
N GLU A 530 -9.18 -12.68 13.31
CA GLU A 530 -7.89 -12.53 13.98
C GLU A 530 -7.74 -13.65 15.01
N VAL A 531 -7.29 -14.82 14.53
CA VAL A 531 -7.37 -16.09 15.26
C VAL A 531 -6.40 -16.21 16.42
N ALA A 532 -5.32 -15.42 16.41
CA ALA A 532 -4.31 -15.44 17.45
C ALA A 532 -3.61 -14.09 17.56
N ALA A 533 -3.13 -13.77 18.76
CA ALA A 533 -2.37 -12.56 19.02
C ALA A 533 -1.30 -12.77 20.10
N VAL A 534 -0.22 -11.98 20.01
CA VAL A 534 0.80 -11.86 21.04
C VAL A 534 1.00 -10.39 21.39
N GLY A 535 0.94 -10.08 22.68
CA GLY A 535 1.25 -8.75 23.22
C GLY A 535 2.49 -8.79 24.10
N TYR A 536 3.37 -7.78 23.99
CA TYR A 536 4.51 -7.59 24.90
C TYR A 536 4.34 -6.32 25.73
N ARG A 537 4.52 -6.44 27.04
CA ARG A 537 4.35 -5.36 28.02
C ARG A 537 5.68 -4.98 28.64
N ASN A 538 6.27 -3.88 28.17
CA ASN A 538 7.46 -3.32 28.79
C ASN A 538 7.10 -2.72 30.17
N GLN A 539 7.64 -3.31 31.24
CA GLN A 539 7.25 -2.95 32.62
C GLN A 539 7.55 -1.49 32.98
N GLN A 540 8.62 -0.90 32.43
CA GLN A 540 8.99 0.48 32.72
C GLN A 540 8.01 1.47 32.08
N PHE A 541 7.61 1.25 30.82
CA PHE A 541 6.60 2.08 30.18
C PHE A 541 5.21 1.86 30.80
N GLU A 542 4.87 0.64 31.18
CA GLU A 542 3.65 0.36 31.96
C GLU A 542 3.64 1.15 33.27
N ALA A 543 4.75 1.23 34.00
CA ALA A 543 4.81 2.01 35.23
C ALA A 543 4.75 3.53 34.99
N ALA A 544 5.26 4.02 33.86
CA ALA A 544 5.49 5.44 33.61
C ALA A 544 4.41 6.15 32.77
N THR A 545 3.50 5.41 32.13
CA THR A 545 2.56 5.98 31.14
C THR A 545 1.11 5.56 31.38
N THR A 546 0.16 6.18 30.69
CA THR A 546 -1.25 5.76 30.66
C THR A 546 -1.48 4.62 29.66
N PRO A 547 -2.58 3.85 29.75
CA PRO A 547 -2.91 2.78 28.79
C PRO A 547 -3.00 3.24 27.33
N SER A 548 -3.37 4.50 27.08
CA SER A 548 -3.48 5.06 25.74
C SER A 548 -2.13 5.42 25.10
N ALA A 549 -1.05 5.50 25.88
CA ALA A 549 0.25 6.00 25.44
C ALA A 549 0.86 5.14 24.31
N PRO A 550 1.46 5.76 23.28
CA PRO A 550 2.02 5.04 22.14
C PRO A 550 3.18 4.11 22.52
N GLN A 551 3.90 4.38 23.61
CA GLN A 551 5.01 3.55 24.10
C GLN A 551 4.54 2.14 24.51
N ARG A 552 3.28 1.99 24.93
CA ARG A 552 2.67 0.69 25.26
C ARG A 552 2.19 -0.10 24.04
N LYS A 553 2.33 0.48 22.83
CA LYS A 553 1.83 -0.07 21.56
C LYS A 553 2.96 -0.40 20.58
N MET A 554 4.19 -0.53 21.09
CA MET A 554 5.39 -0.68 20.26
C MET A 554 5.73 -2.13 19.91
N LEU A 555 5.18 -3.13 20.61
CA LEU A 555 5.49 -4.53 20.36
C LEU A 555 4.27 -5.43 20.64
N ALA A 556 3.60 -5.79 19.55
CA ALA A 556 2.57 -6.81 19.52
C ALA A 556 2.41 -7.29 18.07
N ALA A 557 1.79 -8.45 17.90
CA ALA A 557 1.40 -8.98 16.60
C ALA A 557 0.11 -9.80 16.68
N LEU A 558 -0.59 -9.94 15.55
CA LEU A 558 -1.71 -10.86 15.41
C LEU A 558 -1.64 -11.61 14.08
N TRP A 559 -2.32 -12.76 14.04
CA TRP A 559 -2.52 -13.57 12.84
C TRP A 559 -3.99 -13.49 12.44
N ARG A 560 -4.24 -13.19 11.16
CA ARG A 560 -5.58 -13.10 10.59
C ARG A 560 -5.73 -14.10 9.45
N GLU A 561 -6.88 -14.76 9.35
CA GLU A 561 -7.16 -15.72 8.29
C GLU A 561 -6.89 -15.16 6.90
N SER A 562 -6.36 -16.00 6.02
CA SER A 562 -6.24 -15.66 4.60
C SER A 562 -7.57 -15.89 3.88
N PRO A 563 -7.99 -15.00 2.97
CA PRO A 563 -9.17 -15.19 2.17
C PRO A 563 -9.01 -16.30 1.11
N ILE A 564 -7.78 -16.78 0.85
CA ILE A 564 -7.50 -17.71 -0.25
C ILE A 564 -8.23 -19.05 -0.07
N ASP A 565 -8.37 -19.53 1.15
CA ASP A 565 -9.10 -20.78 1.45
C ASP A 565 -10.61 -20.61 1.38
N MET A 566 -11.11 -19.38 1.31
CA MET A 566 -12.53 -19.09 1.19
C MET A 566 -13.00 -19.08 -0.26
N LEU A 567 -12.09 -19.10 -1.25
CA LEU A 567 -12.42 -18.96 -2.68
C LEU A 567 -12.92 -20.26 -3.31
N GLU A 568 -13.97 -20.14 -4.12
CA GLU A 568 -14.41 -21.15 -5.07
C GLU A 568 -13.63 -21.03 -6.41
N PRO A 569 -13.57 -22.10 -7.22
CA PRO A 569 -12.94 -22.02 -8.54
C PRO A 569 -13.48 -20.88 -9.39
N GLY A 570 -12.57 -20.13 -10.03
CA GLY A 570 -12.89 -18.97 -10.86
C GLY A 570 -13.18 -17.67 -10.09
N GLU A 571 -13.12 -17.68 -8.76
CA GLU A 571 -13.21 -16.46 -7.96
C GLU A 571 -11.85 -15.79 -7.78
N THR A 572 -11.87 -14.46 -7.69
CA THR A 572 -10.71 -13.60 -7.43
C THR A 572 -11.02 -12.63 -6.31
N LEU A 573 -10.01 -11.91 -5.83
CA LEU A 573 -10.13 -10.97 -4.71
C LEU A 573 -9.70 -9.56 -5.14
N ALA A 574 -10.36 -8.56 -4.58
CA ALA A 574 -9.96 -7.15 -4.68
C ALA A 574 -10.27 -6.42 -3.36
N THR A 575 -9.40 -5.53 -2.90
CA THR A 575 -9.77 -4.56 -1.86
C THR A 575 -10.96 -3.71 -2.34
N MET A 576 -11.92 -3.39 -1.47
CA MET A 576 -13.05 -2.53 -1.84
C MET A 576 -12.58 -1.10 -2.20
N ALA A 577 -11.45 -0.65 -1.67
CA ALA A 577 -10.81 0.61 -2.08
C ALA A 577 -10.58 0.68 -3.61
N SER A 578 -10.44 -0.47 -4.29
CA SER A 578 -10.32 -0.52 -5.74
C SER A 578 -11.54 0.00 -6.47
N LEU A 579 -12.75 -0.03 -5.89
CA LEU A 579 -13.92 0.55 -6.54
C LEU A 579 -13.82 2.07 -6.69
N LEU A 580 -12.98 2.73 -5.88
CA LEU A 580 -12.69 4.16 -5.98
C LEU A 580 -11.41 4.45 -6.79
N HIS A 581 -10.75 3.42 -7.33
CA HIS A 581 -9.52 3.59 -8.08
C HIS A 581 -9.78 4.18 -9.47
N VAL A 582 -9.00 5.21 -9.79
CA VAL A 582 -8.87 5.79 -11.12
C VAL A 582 -7.42 5.64 -11.58
N ASP A 583 -7.23 5.06 -12.76
CA ASP A 583 -5.90 4.82 -13.31
C ASP A 583 -5.24 6.09 -13.88
N ALA A 584 -4.01 5.95 -14.40
CA ALA A 584 -3.25 7.06 -14.97
C ALA A 584 -3.89 7.68 -16.23
N HIS A 585 -4.87 7.00 -16.85
CA HIS A 585 -5.63 7.46 -18.01
C HIS A 585 -6.99 8.06 -17.62
N GLY A 586 -7.29 8.16 -16.33
CA GLY A 586 -8.56 8.69 -15.84
C GLY A 586 -9.71 7.69 -15.91
N LYS A 587 -9.43 6.38 -15.97
CA LYS A 587 -10.47 5.33 -16.08
C LYS A 587 -10.73 4.62 -14.76
N SER A 588 -12.02 4.44 -14.45
CA SER A 588 -12.48 3.81 -13.20
C SER A 588 -12.35 2.29 -13.24
N TYR A 589 -11.84 1.72 -12.14
CA TYR A 589 -11.78 0.27 -11.95
C TYR A 589 -13.16 -0.35 -11.70
N ALA A 590 -14.05 0.32 -10.96
CA ALA A 590 -15.44 -0.13 -10.82
C ALA A 590 -16.13 -0.22 -12.18
N ALA A 591 -15.91 0.75 -13.06
CA ALA A 591 -16.42 0.72 -14.43
C ALA A 591 -15.85 -0.46 -15.24
N ALA A 592 -14.57 -0.78 -15.08
CA ALA A 592 -13.95 -1.94 -15.71
C ALA A 592 -14.55 -3.27 -15.21
N LEU A 593 -14.83 -3.40 -13.91
CA LEU A 593 -15.51 -4.57 -13.34
C LEU A 593 -16.93 -4.74 -13.87
N ILE A 594 -17.71 -3.66 -13.92
CA ILE A 594 -19.08 -3.68 -14.46
C ILE A 594 -19.06 -4.15 -15.92
N ARG A 595 -18.21 -3.55 -16.76
CA ARG A 595 -18.07 -3.95 -18.18
C ARG A 595 -17.65 -5.40 -18.35
N ARG A 596 -16.71 -5.87 -17.51
CA ARG A 596 -16.25 -7.27 -17.53
C ARG A 596 -17.36 -8.25 -17.14
N SER A 597 -18.18 -7.89 -16.16
CA SER A 597 -19.29 -8.73 -15.69
C SER A 597 -20.37 -8.98 -16.74
N GLY A 598 -20.49 -8.07 -17.72
CA GLY A 598 -21.59 -8.08 -18.69
C GLY A 598 -22.97 -7.83 -18.08
N LEU A 599 -23.03 -7.44 -16.80
CA LEU A 599 -24.26 -7.08 -16.10
C LEU A 599 -24.64 -5.63 -16.38
N GLU A 600 -25.94 -5.35 -16.32
CA GLU A 600 -26.43 -3.98 -16.24
C GLU A 600 -25.90 -3.29 -14.98
N PRO A 601 -25.46 -2.02 -15.03
CA PRO A 601 -24.83 -1.33 -13.89
C PRO A 601 -25.66 -1.38 -12.59
N LYS A 602 -26.99 -1.26 -12.68
CA LYS A 602 -27.90 -1.37 -11.52
C LYS A 602 -27.90 -2.77 -10.90
N VAL A 603 -27.81 -3.80 -11.72
CA VAL A 603 -27.78 -5.20 -11.25
C VAL A 603 -26.45 -5.48 -10.56
N TRP A 604 -25.35 -5.01 -11.14
CA TRP A 604 -24.03 -5.11 -10.50
C TRP A 604 -24.00 -4.36 -9.16
N LEU A 605 -24.54 -3.14 -9.12
CA LEU A 605 -24.60 -2.34 -7.88
C LEU A 605 -25.46 -3.03 -6.81
N ASN A 606 -26.62 -3.59 -7.17
CA ASN A 606 -27.45 -4.35 -6.23
C ASN A 606 -26.70 -5.56 -5.65
N GLN A 607 -25.98 -6.34 -6.46
CA GLN A 607 -25.17 -7.46 -5.96
C GLN A 607 -24.10 -7.00 -4.96
N TYR A 608 -23.46 -5.86 -5.23
CA TYR A 608 -22.52 -5.25 -4.30
C TYR A 608 -23.20 -4.82 -2.99
N LEU A 609 -24.36 -4.15 -3.05
CA LEU A 609 -25.09 -3.68 -1.87
C LEU A 609 -25.65 -4.84 -1.02
N ASP A 610 -26.10 -5.92 -1.64
CA ASP A 610 -26.56 -7.13 -0.94
C ASP A 610 -25.42 -7.81 -0.17
N ALA A 611 -24.19 -7.73 -0.68
CA ALA A 611 -23.00 -8.25 -0.01
C ALA A 611 -22.40 -7.29 1.02
N TYR A 612 -22.53 -5.98 0.81
CA TYR A 612 -21.85 -4.96 1.61
C TYR A 612 -22.79 -4.22 2.57
N LEU A 613 -23.82 -3.54 2.04
CA LEU A 613 -24.67 -2.65 2.83
C LEU A 613 -25.71 -3.41 3.65
N ALA A 614 -26.41 -4.36 3.05
CA ALA A 614 -27.49 -5.09 3.72
C ALA A 614 -27.03 -5.82 5.01
N PRO A 615 -25.85 -6.49 5.05
CA PRO A 615 -25.35 -7.10 6.29
C PRO A 615 -24.97 -6.10 7.37
N LEU A 616 -24.43 -4.92 7.00
CA LEU A 616 -24.10 -3.87 7.97
C LEU A 616 -25.37 -3.31 8.61
N VAL A 617 -26.40 -3.06 7.81
CA VAL A 617 -27.72 -2.62 8.30
C VAL A 617 -28.37 -3.68 9.16
N HIS A 618 -28.22 -4.96 8.81
CA HIS A 618 -28.68 -6.06 9.65
C HIS A 618 -27.99 -6.09 11.00
N CYS A 619 -26.65 -5.99 11.02
CA CYS A 619 -25.87 -5.94 12.26
C CYS A 619 -26.32 -4.78 13.17
N LEU A 620 -26.62 -3.61 12.60
CA LEU A 620 -27.19 -2.50 13.33
C LEU A 620 -28.60 -2.79 13.87
N ALA A 621 -29.53 -3.16 12.99
CA ALA A 621 -30.93 -3.36 13.37
C ALA A 621 -31.10 -4.51 14.38
N ALA A 622 -30.37 -5.61 14.20
CA ALA A 622 -30.49 -6.79 15.05
C ALA A 622 -29.68 -6.67 16.35
N TYR A 623 -28.49 -6.05 16.30
CA TYR A 623 -27.47 -6.18 17.35
C TYR A 623 -26.85 -4.85 17.83
N ASP A 624 -27.19 -3.70 17.26
CA ASP A 624 -26.42 -2.45 17.45
C ASP A 624 -24.92 -2.63 17.21
N LEU A 625 -24.57 -3.57 16.35
CA LEU A 625 -23.20 -3.91 16.04
C LEU A 625 -22.74 -3.08 14.84
N VAL A 626 -21.65 -2.34 15.04
CA VAL A 626 -20.98 -1.56 14.00
C VAL A 626 -19.57 -2.08 13.73
N PHE A 627 -19.11 -1.79 12.53
CA PHE A 627 -17.76 -2.05 12.05
C PHE A 627 -17.13 -0.71 11.63
N MET A 628 -15.90 -0.75 11.13
CA MET A 628 -15.28 0.35 10.36
C MET A 628 -15.23 -0.06 8.88
N PRO A 629 -16.35 0.08 8.12
CA PRO A 629 -16.53 -0.59 6.83
C PRO A 629 -15.86 0.13 5.65
N HIS A 630 -14.80 0.91 5.86
CA HIS A 630 -14.16 1.66 4.78
C HIS A 630 -13.43 0.76 3.77
N GLY A 631 -13.07 1.32 2.61
CA GLY A 631 -12.47 0.60 1.46
C GLY A 631 -11.37 -0.40 1.80
N GLU A 632 -10.45 -0.08 2.72
CA GLU A 632 -9.38 -1.01 3.10
C GLU A 632 -9.89 -2.21 3.91
N ASN A 633 -10.93 -2.10 4.74
CA ASN A 633 -11.38 -3.15 5.66
C ASN A 633 -12.35 -4.17 5.05
N ILE A 634 -12.62 -4.01 3.76
CA ILE A 634 -13.52 -4.85 2.99
C ILE A 634 -12.72 -5.46 1.84
N ILE A 635 -12.81 -6.78 1.69
CA ILE A 635 -12.31 -7.49 0.52
C ILE A 635 -13.50 -8.03 -0.28
N LEU A 636 -13.56 -7.68 -1.55
CA LEU A 636 -14.52 -8.20 -2.51
C LEU A 636 -14.05 -9.56 -3.00
N VAL A 637 -14.95 -10.54 -3.01
CA VAL A 637 -14.81 -11.75 -3.81
C VAL A 637 -15.57 -11.54 -5.12
N LEU A 638 -14.85 -11.70 -6.22
CA LEU A 638 -15.34 -11.41 -7.56
C LEU A 638 -15.38 -12.68 -8.41
N ARG A 639 -16.35 -12.78 -9.32
CA ARG A 639 -16.36 -13.75 -10.41
C ARG A 639 -16.70 -13.02 -11.70
N ASP A 640 -15.81 -13.10 -12.68
CA ASP A 640 -15.93 -12.41 -13.97
C ASP A 640 -16.24 -10.90 -13.85
N GLY A 641 -15.82 -10.26 -12.75
CA GLY A 641 -16.08 -8.84 -12.48
C GLY A 641 -17.32 -8.55 -11.63
N ALA A 642 -18.22 -9.53 -11.41
CA ALA A 642 -19.38 -9.38 -10.53
C ALA A 642 -19.04 -9.69 -9.06
N VAL A 643 -19.59 -8.91 -8.12
CA VAL A 643 -19.41 -9.13 -6.68
C VAL A 643 -20.22 -10.35 -6.23
N GLN A 644 -19.54 -11.35 -5.68
CA GLN A 644 -20.16 -12.58 -5.16
C GLN A 644 -20.38 -12.53 -3.66
N ARG A 645 -19.41 -11.99 -2.93
CA ARG A 645 -19.46 -11.78 -1.47
C ARG A 645 -18.43 -10.75 -1.01
N VAL A 646 -18.61 -10.30 0.23
CA VAL A 646 -17.68 -9.40 0.92
C VAL A 646 -17.07 -10.11 2.12
N LEU A 647 -15.80 -9.85 2.38
CA LEU A 647 -15.08 -10.31 3.56
C LEU A 647 -14.74 -9.10 4.45
N LEU A 648 -15.18 -9.13 5.70
CA LEU A 648 -14.88 -8.10 6.71
C LEU A 648 -13.58 -8.43 7.45
N LYS A 649 -12.71 -7.44 7.63
CA LYS A 649 -11.46 -7.56 8.40
C LYS A 649 -11.27 -6.39 9.38
N ASP A 650 -10.21 -6.49 10.20
CA ASP A 650 -9.88 -5.51 11.26
C ASP A 650 -11.00 -5.43 12.31
N LEU A 651 -11.32 -6.59 12.89
CA LEU A 651 -12.50 -6.77 13.72
C LEU A 651 -12.23 -6.39 15.19
N GLY A 652 -11.17 -6.95 15.79
CA GLY A 652 -10.92 -6.80 17.22
C GLY A 652 -10.67 -5.36 17.66
N GLU A 653 -10.04 -4.53 16.82
CA GLU A 653 -9.77 -3.13 17.17
C GLU A 653 -10.95 -2.19 16.87
N GLU A 654 -11.83 -2.52 15.92
CA GLU A 654 -12.75 -1.55 15.32
C GLU A 654 -14.25 -1.83 15.56
N ILE A 655 -14.65 -3.06 15.91
CA ILE A 655 -16.08 -3.30 16.15
C ILE A 655 -16.54 -2.62 17.45
N ALA A 656 -17.80 -2.21 17.46
CA ALA A 656 -18.47 -1.75 18.66
C ALA A 656 -19.92 -2.23 18.73
N VAL A 657 -20.43 -2.42 19.95
CA VAL A 657 -21.82 -2.76 20.21
C VAL A 657 -22.44 -1.64 21.04
N LEU A 658 -23.35 -0.89 20.45
CA LEU A 658 -23.72 0.46 20.92
C LEU A 658 -24.79 0.49 22.03
N SER A 659 -25.37 -0.66 22.38
CA SER A 659 -26.39 -0.75 23.43
C SER A 659 -26.34 -2.06 24.21
N ASP A 660 -26.99 -2.09 25.38
CA ASP A 660 -27.09 -3.27 26.23
C ASP A 660 -28.03 -4.37 25.71
N ARG A 661 -28.52 -4.27 24.46
CA ARG A 661 -29.39 -5.28 23.84
C ARG A 661 -28.70 -6.63 23.66
N VAL A 662 -27.39 -6.63 23.42
CA VAL A 662 -26.61 -7.84 23.20
C VAL A 662 -25.82 -8.16 24.45
N GLU A 663 -26.07 -9.32 25.05
CA GLU A 663 -25.24 -9.78 26.18
C GLU A 663 -23.83 -10.09 25.69
N LEU A 664 -22.84 -9.43 26.30
CA LEU A 664 -21.42 -9.61 25.98
C LEU A 664 -20.73 -10.40 27.09
N PRO A 665 -19.91 -11.40 26.76
CA PRO A 665 -18.97 -11.99 27.71
C PRO A 665 -18.10 -10.92 28.37
N GLU A 666 -17.83 -11.06 29.67
CA GLU A 666 -17.04 -10.08 30.44
C GLU A 666 -15.64 -9.86 29.83
N THR A 667 -15.06 -10.89 29.20
CA THR A 667 -13.77 -10.84 28.51
C THR A 667 -13.73 -9.84 27.36
N ILE A 668 -14.85 -9.65 26.65
CA ILE A 668 -14.94 -8.78 25.47
C ILE A 668 -15.72 -7.50 25.72
N ARG A 669 -16.12 -7.25 26.98
CA ARG A 669 -16.98 -6.11 27.35
C ARG A 669 -16.49 -4.75 26.87
N ARG A 670 -15.19 -4.60 26.57
CA ARG A 670 -14.62 -3.38 25.99
C ARG A 670 -15.22 -2.96 24.64
N VAL A 671 -15.86 -3.87 23.89
CA VAL A 671 -16.54 -3.52 22.64
C VAL A 671 -17.87 -2.80 22.87
N ARG A 672 -18.39 -2.80 24.11
CA ARG A 672 -19.53 -1.96 24.49
C ARG A 672 -19.07 -0.51 24.52
N THR A 673 -19.59 0.29 23.59
CA THR A 673 -19.43 1.75 23.58
C THR A 673 -20.80 2.41 23.49
N GLY A 674 -20.86 3.72 23.64
CA GLY A 674 -22.04 4.51 23.27
C GLY A 674 -21.85 5.14 21.90
N GLY A 675 -22.92 5.69 21.34
CA GLY A 675 -22.87 6.39 20.06
C GLY A 675 -24.21 6.35 19.35
N ASP A 676 -24.32 7.13 18.27
CA ASP A 676 -25.46 7.04 17.38
C ASP A 676 -25.22 5.96 16.32
N PRO A 677 -25.99 4.85 16.32
CA PRO A 677 -25.77 3.74 15.40
C PRO A 677 -25.83 4.14 13.92
N VAL A 678 -26.72 5.05 13.54
CA VAL A 678 -26.95 5.36 12.13
C VAL A 678 -25.77 6.11 11.49
N LEU A 679 -24.96 6.81 12.30
CA LEU A 679 -23.78 7.52 11.82
C LEU A 679 -22.73 6.59 11.21
N SER A 680 -22.69 5.32 11.60
CA SER A 680 -21.79 4.34 10.95
C SER A 680 -22.17 4.05 9.49
N ILE A 681 -23.46 4.19 9.12
CA ILE A 681 -23.89 4.10 7.73
C ILE A 681 -23.73 5.46 7.04
N PHE A 682 -24.23 6.53 7.66
CA PHE A 682 -24.18 7.85 7.04
C PHE A 682 -22.76 8.38 6.84
N THR A 683 -21.88 8.22 7.83
CA THR A 683 -20.49 8.68 7.75
C THR A 683 -19.61 7.70 7.00
N ASP A 684 -19.52 6.45 7.46
CA ASP A 684 -18.48 5.53 6.97
C ASP A 684 -18.84 4.89 5.62
N VAL A 685 -20.14 4.78 5.31
CA VAL A 685 -20.62 4.20 4.04
C VAL A 685 -21.05 5.27 3.04
N PHE A 686 -21.99 6.14 3.40
CA PHE A 686 -22.54 7.12 2.45
C PHE A 686 -21.52 8.22 2.17
N ASP A 687 -21.09 8.93 3.20
CA ASP A 687 -20.24 10.10 3.05
C ASP A 687 -18.77 9.76 2.77
N SER A 688 -18.24 8.68 3.34
CA SER A 688 -16.82 8.32 3.20
C SER A 688 -16.54 7.34 2.05
N PHE A 689 -17.58 6.81 1.39
CA PHE A 689 -17.40 5.84 0.29
C PHE A 689 -18.34 6.08 -0.90
N PHE A 690 -19.66 6.02 -0.73
CA PHE A 690 -20.61 6.18 -1.85
C PHE A 690 -20.58 7.58 -2.47
N ARG A 691 -20.29 8.61 -1.67
CA ARG A 691 -20.03 9.98 -2.14
C ARG A 691 -18.97 10.04 -3.23
N PHE A 692 -18.03 9.10 -3.26
CA PHE A 692 -16.99 9.00 -4.28
C PHE A 692 -17.35 8.00 -5.38
N LEU A 693 -17.98 6.87 -5.03
CA LEU A 693 -18.35 5.84 -6.01
C LEU A 693 -19.40 6.34 -7.01
N ALA A 694 -20.43 7.04 -6.55
CA ALA A 694 -21.52 7.50 -7.42
C ALA A 694 -21.03 8.45 -8.53
N PRO A 695 -20.23 9.50 -8.24
CA PRO A 695 -19.64 10.34 -9.30
C PRO A 695 -18.72 9.59 -10.27
N LEU A 696 -18.03 8.54 -9.83
CA LEU A 696 -17.16 7.76 -10.72
C LEU A 696 -17.95 6.94 -11.73
N LEU A 697 -19.13 6.43 -11.36
CA LEU A 697 -20.01 5.71 -12.27
C LEU A 697 -20.78 6.66 -13.20
N ASP A 698 -21.15 7.84 -12.72
CA ASP A 698 -21.77 8.89 -13.52
C ASP A 698 -20.80 9.40 -14.60
N ALA A 699 -19.55 9.70 -14.23
CA ALA A 699 -18.51 10.20 -15.15
C ALA A 699 -18.08 9.20 -16.24
N GLU A 700 -18.41 7.91 -16.09
CA GLU A 700 -18.16 6.87 -17.10
C GLU A 700 -19.43 6.52 -17.90
N ASP A 701 -20.49 7.33 -17.77
CA ASP A 701 -21.82 7.15 -18.40
C ASP A 701 -22.44 5.77 -18.09
N LEU A 702 -22.13 5.19 -16.92
CA LEU A 702 -22.64 3.87 -16.52
C LEU A 702 -23.90 3.97 -15.67
N LEU A 703 -23.92 4.87 -14.69
CA LEU A 703 -25.05 5.00 -13.78
C LEU A 703 -25.15 6.44 -13.25
N PRO A 704 -26.19 7.20 -13.64
CA PRO A 704 -26.41 8.54 -13.12
C PRO A 704 -26.54 8.56 -11.59
N GLU A 705 -26.07 9.63 -10.94
CA GLU A 705 -26.08 9.73 -9.46
C GLU A 705 -27.48 9.48 -8.87
N ALA A 706 -28.53 10.06 -9.44
CA ALA A 706 -29.90 9.86 -8.95
C ALA A 706 -30.32 8.39 -9.02
N GLU A 707 -29.90 7.67 -10.06
CA GLU A 707 -30.19 6.25 -10.20
C GLU A 707 -29.34 5.39 -9.25
N PHE A 708 -28.09 5.80 -8.97
CA PHE A 708 -27.26 5.16 -7.94
C PHE A 708 -27.96 5.19 -6.59
N TRP A 709 -28.39 6.38 -6.13
CA TRP A 709 -29.06 6.51 -4.84
C TRP A 709 -30.44 5.86 -4.81
N GLN A 710 -31.15 5.80 -5.95
CA GLN A 710 -32.37 5.02 -6.06
C GLN A 710 -32.11 3.53 -5.78
N VAL A 711 -31.07 2.95 -6.37
CA VAL A 711 -30.68 1.55 -6.14
C VAL A 711 -30.29 1.31 -4.68
N VAL A 712 -29.60 2.26 -4.04
CA VAL A 712 -29.31 2.21 -2.60
C VAL A 712 -30.59 2.21 -1.77
N ALA A 713 -31.54 3.10 -2.07
CA ALA A 713 -32.83 3.15 -1.38
C ALA A 713 -33.62 1.85 -1.55
N GLU A 714 -33.69 1.32 -2.77
CA GLU A 714 -34.36 0.05 -3.09
C GLU A 714 -33.73 -1.12 -2.32
N SER A 715 -32.40 -1.21 -2.24
CA SER A 715 -31.70 -2.24 -1.46
C SER A 715 -32.08 -2.20 0.04
N LEU A 716 -32.11 -1.01 0.64
CA LEU A 716 -32.50 -0.83 2.04
C LEU A 716 -33.98 -1.19 2.29
N LEU A 717 -34.88 -0.81 1.41
CA LEU A 717 -36.30 -1.14 1.50
C LEU A 717 -36.54 -2.65 1.29
N ASN A 718 -35.82 -3.27 0.35
CA ASN A 718 -35.86 -4.71 0.13
C ASN A 718 -35.38 -5.46 1.38
N TYR A 719 -34.30 -5.03 2.03
CA TYR A 719 -33.88 -5.59 3.32
C TYR A 719 -35.01 -5.53 4.36
N ARG A 720 -35.66 -4.36 4.53
CA ARG A 720 -36.79 -4.21 5.46
C ARG A 720 -37.94 -5.16 5.13
N GLU A 721 -38.30 -5.31 3.85
CA GLU A 721 -39.39 -6.18 3.41
C GLU A 721 -39.08 -7.68 3.60
N GLN A 722 -37.83 -8.09 3.36
CA GLN A 722 -37.39 -9.47 3.52
C GLN A 722 -37.25 -9.88 4.99
N HIS A 723 -37.07 -8.91 5.89
CA HIS A 723 -36.81 -9.14 7.31
C HIS A 723 -37.82 -8.41 8.23
N PRO A 724 -39.12 -8.76 8.16
CA PRO A 724 -40.18 -8.05 8.87
C PRO A 724 -40.01 -8.07 10.40
N ASP A 725 -39.36 -9.09 10.95
CA ASP A 725 -39.05 -9.19 12.39
C ASP A 725 -38.12 -8.08 12.90
N PHE A 726 -37.37 -7.43 12.00
CA PHE A 726 -36.47 -6.32 12.30
C PHE A 726 -36.99 -4.98 11.78
N ALA A 727 -38.19 -4.91 11.20
CA ALA A 727 -38.72 -3.70 10.58
C ALA A 727 -38.82 -2.52 11.55
N ASP A 728 -39.39 -2.71 12.74
CA ASP A 728 -39.50 -1.65 13.76
C ASP A 728 -38.12 -1.10 14.17
N ARG A 729 -37.10 -1.97 14.21
CA ARG A 729 -35.73 -1.59 14.55
C ARG A 729 -35.04 -0.87 13.40
N PHE A 730 -35.28 -1.31 12.18
CA PHE A 730 -34.85 -0.63 10.97
C PHE A 730 -35.42 0.79 10.89
N GLU A 731 -36.73 0.95 11.12
CA GLU A 731 -37.37 2.28 11.14
C GLU A 731 -36.78 3.16 12.26
N ALA A 732 -36.47 2.58 13.42
CA ALA A 732 -35.81 3.30 14.52
C ALA A 732 -34.39 3.77 14.21
N LEU A 733 -33.71 3.22 13.19
CA LEU A 733 -32.41 3.74 12.74
C LEU A 733 -32.54 5.11 12.03
N GLY A 734 -33.71 5.43 11.47
CA GLY A 734 -33.92 6.72 10.80
C GLY A 734 -33.09 6.90 9.51
N LEU A 735 -32.78 5.82 8.78
CA LEU A 735 -31.97 5.86 7.55
C LEU A 735 -32.55 6.78 6.44
N PHE A 736 -33.84 7.07 6.50
CA PHE A 736 -34.56 7.96 5.57
C PHE A 736 -34.88 9.34 6.15
N ALA A 737 -34.17 9.77 7.20
CA ALA A 737 -34.28 11.15 7.70
C ALA A 737 -33.88 12.17 6.62
N ASP A 738 -34.48 13.37 6.64
CA ASP A 738 -34.24 14.45 5.65
C ASP A 738 -32.76 14.85 5.54
N SER A 739 -32.05 14.86 6.68
CA SER A 739 -30.64 15.21 6.78
C SER A 739 -29.96 14.46 7.92
N PHE A 740 -28.62 14.42 7.90
CA PHE A 740 -27.81 13.84 8.97
C PHE A 740 -26.55 14.67 9.24
N PRO A 741 -25.96 14.60 10.46
CA PRO A 741 -24.77 15.37 10.81
C PRO A 741 -23.57 15.07 9.89
N LEU A 742 -22.93 16.11 9.37
CA LEU A 742 -21.68 16.04 8.62
C LEU A 742 -20.50 15.80 9.57
N SER A 743 -19.96 14.58 9.62
CA SER A 743 -18.75 14.24 10.36
C SER A 743 -17.50 14.56 9.54
N CYS A 744 -16.62 15.41 10.06
CA CYS A 744 -15.53 16.00 9.30
C CYS A 744 -14.18 15.34 9.59
N LEU A 745 -13.70 14.48 8.69
CA LEU A 745 -12.48 13.70 8.87
C LEU A 745 -11.21 14.56 8.83
N ASN A 746 -11.06 15.45 7.86
CA ASN A 746 -9.89 16.33 7.79
C ASN A 746 -9.84 17.26 9.00
N ARG A 747 -10.97 17.80 9.47
CA ARG A 747 -11.00 18.59 10.72
C ARG A 747 -10.40 17.83 11.90
N LEU A 748 -10.63 16.51 12.00
CA LEU A 748 -10.03 15.70 13.06
C LEU A 748 -8.50 15.68 12.96
N GLN A 749 -7.97 15.42 11.75
CA GLN A 749 -6.52 15.39 11.52
C GLN A 749 -5.89 16.78 11.71
N LEU A 750 -6.51 17.84 11.18
CA LEU A 750 -6.05 19.22 11.30
C LEU A 750 -6.02 19.66 12.78
N ARG A 751 -7.03 19.26 13.58
CA ARG A 751 -7.09 19.54 15.02
C ARG A 751 -6.06 18.75 15.83
N ASN A 752 -5.65 17.56 15.41
CA ASN A 752 -4.56 16.82 16.04
C ASN A 752 -3.99 15.74 15.10
N ASN A 753 -2.89 16.08 14.43
CA ASN A 753 -2.24 15.19 13.48
C ASN A 753 -1.24 14.21 14.11
N GLN A 754 -1.15 14.14 15.45
CA GLN A 754 -0.30 13.15 16.15
C GLN A 754 -1.13 12.09 16.87
N GLN A 755 -2.32 12.48 17.34
CA GLN A 755 -3.29 11.62 17.98
C GLN A 755 -4.71 12.14 17.70
N MET A 756 -5.25 11.77 16.54
CA MET A 756 -6.52 12.29 16.01
C MET A 756 -7.71 12.07 16.95
N LEU A 757 -7.77 10.90 17.59
CA LEU A 757 -8.80 10.50 18.55
C LEU A 757 -8.17 9.89 19.80
N ASP A 758 -8.81 10.10 20.94
CA ASP A 758 -8.56 9.28 22.13
C ASP A 758 -9.29 7.94 21.93
N LEU A 759 -8.55 6.84 21.89
CA LEU A 759 -9.11 5.51 21.71
C LEU A 759 -9.97 5.05 22.89
N SER A 760 -9.91 5.75 24.03
CA SER A 760 -10.78 5.51 25.19
C SER A 760 -12.11 6.30 25.14
N ASP A 761 -12.25 7.26 24.24
CA ASP A 761 -13.49 8.00 23.96
C ASP A 761 -13.55 8.41 22.48
N GLN A 762 -13.81 7.43 21.62
CA GLN A 762 -13.86 7.62 20.17
C GLN A 762 -15.03 8.53 19.75
N SER A 763 -16.16 8.48 20.45
CA SER A 763 -17.36 9.28 20.16
C SER A 763 -17.25 10.74 20.56
N GLY A 764 -16.59 11.06 21.68
CA GLY A 764 -16.44 12.44 22.18
C GLY A 764 -15.49 13.29 21.35
N GLY A 765 -14.67 12.66 20.49
CA GLY A 765 -13.68 13.33 19.65
C GLY A 765 -14.20 13.82 18.29
N LEU A 766 -15.38 13.38 17.84
CA LEU A 766 -15.92 13.70 16.52
C LEU A 766 -16.19 15.20 16.33
N LEU A 767 -16.00 15.70 15.10
CA LEU A 767 -16.20 17.10 14.75
C LEU A 767 -17.27 17.20 13.67
N TYR A 768 -18.29 18.01 13.94
CA TYR A 768 -19.41 18.18 13.03
C TYR A 768 -19.47 19.58 12.44
N ALA A 769 -19.95 19.71 11.22
CA ALA A 769 -20.12 21.00 10.53
C ALA A 769 -21.54 21.15 9.97
N GLY A 770 -22.56 21.10 10.83
CA GLY A 770 -23.98 21.10 10.45
C GLY A 770 -24.38 19.77 9.78
N ASP A 771 -25.44 19.80 8.97
CA ASP A 771 -26.00 18.58 8.38
C ASP A 771 -25.79 18.51 6.86
N LEU A 772 -25.76 17.29 6.32
CA LEU A 772 -25.88 16.97 4.90
C LEU A 772 -27.32 16.55 4.58
N ASP A 773 -27.82 16.97 3.43
CA ASP A 773 -29.09 16.46 2.90
C ASP A 773 -28.95 14.98 2.55
N ASN A 774 -29.91 14.16 2.97
CA ASN A 774 -29.89 12.73 2.71
C ASN A 774 -30.31 12.43 1.26
N PRO A 775 -29.44 11.84 0.42
CA PRO A 775 -29.75 11.59 -0.98
C PRO A 775 -30.91 10.60 -1.19
N LEU A 776 -31.22 9.75 -0.20
CA LEU A 776 -32.33 8.80 -0.29
C LEU A 776 -33.69 9.50 -0.36
N VAL A 777 -33.85 10.66 0.28
CA VAL A 777 -35.13 11.38 0.35
C VAL A 777 -35.53 11.97 -0.99
N GLN A 778 -34.55 12.30 -1.84
CA GLN A 778 -34.80 12.89 -3.16
C GLN A 778 -35.28 11.85 -4.19
N VAL A 779 -35.00 10.57 -3.96
CA VAL A 779 -35.24 9.48 -4.92
C VAL A 779 -36.40 8.56 -4.52
N VAL A 780 -36.80 8.57 -3.24
CA VAL A 780 -37.99 7.86 -2.77
C VAL A 780 -39.20 8.79 -2.90
N SER A 781 -40.23 8.38 -3.65
CA SER A 781 -41.48 9.15 -3.70
C SER A 781 -42.09 9.23 -2.29
N PRO A 782 -42.67 10.38 -1.87
CA PRO A 782 -43.35 10.46 -0.59
C PRO A 782 -44.49 9.43 -0.58
N VAL A 783 -44.34 8.40 0.26
CA VAL A 783 -45.33 7.33 0.45
C VAL A 783 -46.56 7.88 1.16
#